data_AF-A0A7S9D4X1-F1
#
_entry.id   AF-A0A7S9D4X1-F1
#
_cell.length_a   1.000
_cell.length_b   1.000
_cell.length_c   1.000
_cell.angle_alpha   90.00
_cell.angle_beta   90.00
_cell.angle_gamma   90.00
#
_symmetry.space_group_name_H-M   'P 1'
#
loop_
_entity.id
_entity.type
_entity.pdbx_description
1 polymer ?
#
loop_
_entity_poly.entity_id
_entity_poly.type
_entity_poly.pdbx_seq_one_letter_code
_entity_poly.pdbx_strand_id
1 'polypeptide(L)'
;MNGVTPDPSDPIRNSDALSRLKLTQALERATYAIAWERAWPNLARVLTVIGLFLVVSWAGLWLALPSVLRAIALVVFAGLAAAALFPLIRFRWPSREEALARLDRGSGIRHRPATTLTDTLTSQDPVAQALWQAQRERTLASLKRIRAGLPQPRLAIHDPRALRALVMVMLVATFFAAGDERLMRLGAAFDWNGVLAPTNVRVDAWVTPPLYTGKPPVILSAANKEAAALPASGPLAVPAGSTLIVRSSGGSLDVAVTGGLKEVAPAEATPKGTNEKHFAIASDGTAHVRAPSGQPQWAFAATPDRPPTIALAKDPERQARGSLQLVYKIEDDYGVTGAEAQVATRATDNKDGDGKAAARPLFQPPQFPLVLPNARTRNGVGQTVKDLSEDPYAGADVTLTLTAKDEAGNEAKSEPFNMRLPERLFTKPLARALIEQRRILALDANKNSDVYTALDALMIAPELFTQETGQYLGLYSVARQLEAARTDDSMREVVASLWALAVTIEDGNISDVEKALRAAQDALKQALERGASDEEIKKLTQDLRAALDNFMRQLAEQFRNNKDGQQLARPLDPNTKILRQQDLQNMIDRMERLSRSGDKDAAKQLLDQLQQMLEGLQMAQPGQSGESDMEQALNELGDMIRKQQQLRDKTYKQGQDSRRDRQRGKQQGDQSMSDLQQDQQALRDRLKKLQDEMAKRGLAQKGQKGQKGQPGEQGQPGQNGDQDADQGDDDGGLDAADGAMGDAGSQLGEGNADGAVDSQGKALDAMRKGAQKMAEAMQQGDGDGQGDGPGNRAGRQQSGGERTDPLGRPLHGREFGDDYTVKIPGEIDVQRVRRILEELRRRLGDPSRPQIELDYIERLLKDF
;
A
#
# COMPACT_ATOMS: atom_id res chain seq x y z
N MET A 1 80.92 -65.06 94.62
CA MET A 1 80.24 -64.56 95.83
C MET A 1 79.79 -63.14 95.50
N ASN A 2 78.60 -62.86 94.97
CA ASN A 2 77.20 -63.01 95.43
C ASN A 2 76.60 -61.59 95.45
N GLY A 3 75.62 -61.32 94.60
CA GLY A 3 74.80 -60.11 94.68
C GLY A 3 74.41 -59.53 93.33
N VAL A 4 73.28 -59.98 92.77
CA VAL A 4 72.58 -59.34 91.67
C VAL A 4 71.96 -58.03 92.17
N THR A 5 72.26 -56.90 91.53
CA THR A 5 71.43 -55.68 91.59
C THR A 5 70.72 -55.55 90.26
N PRO A 6 69.38 -55.65 90.19
CA PRO A 6 68.65 -55.25 89.01
C PRO A 6 68.59 -53.71 88.93
N ASP A 7 68.84 -53.24 87.71
CA ASP A 7 68.65 -51.90 87.18
C ASP A 7 67.18 -51.42 87.31
N PRO A 8 66.90 -50.21 87.84
CA PRO A 8 65.58 -49.62 87.81
C PRO A 8 65.49 -48.52 86.73
N SER A 9 65.67 -48.87 85.45
CA SER A 9 65.38 -47.97 84.34
C SER A 9 64.06 -48.34 83.63
N ASP A 10 63.05 -47.47 83.84
CA ASP A 10 62.00 -47.06 82.90
C ASP A 10 60.98 -48.06 82.29
N PRO A 11 60.14 -48.74 83.11
CA PRO A 11 58.81 -49.18 82.65
C PRO A 11 57.64 -48.41 83.30
N ILE A 12 57.83 -47.78 84.47
CA ILE A 12 56.74 -47.21 85.28
C ILE A 12 56.27 -45.83 84.75
N ARG A 13 57.16 -45.00 84.17
CA ARG A 13 56.78 -43.68 83.63
C ARG A 13 55.89 -43.76 82.39
N ASN A 14 56.09 -44.77 81.54
CA ASN A 14 55.34 -44.93 80.29
C ASN A 14 53.90 -45.47 80.51
N SER A 15 53.69 -46.35 81.50
CA SER A 15 52.34 -46.81 81.88
C SER A 15 51.49 -45.70 82.47
N ASP A 16 52.11 -44.78 83.21
CA ASP A 16 51.45 -43.61 83.78
C ASP A 16 51.05 -42.59 82.69
N ALA A 17 51.92 -42.33 81.71
CA ALA A 17 51.59 -41.46 80.59
C ALA A 17 50.42 -42.00 79.74
N LEU A 18 50.45 -43.29 79.39
CA LEU A 18 49.39 -43.94 78.61
C LEU A 18 48.05 -44.03 79.36
N SER A 19 48.08 -44.26 80.67
CA SER A 19 46.85 -44.29 81.49
C SER A 19 46.22 -42.89 81.63
N ARG A 20 47.04 -41.83 81.73
CA ARG A 20 46.58 -40.43 81.71
C ARG A 20 45.96 -40.04 80.36
N LEU A 21 46.56 -40.43 79.24
CA LEU A 21 46.00 -40.21 77.89
C LEU A 21 44.65 -40.93 77.70
N LYS A 22 44.53 -42.16 78.21
CA LYS A 22 43.25 -42.88 78.17
C LYS A 22 42.19 -42.21 79.06
N LEU A 23 42.59 -41.64 80.18
CA LEU A 23 41.69 -40.89 81.06
C LEU A 23 41.22 -39.57 80.41
N THR A 24 42.10 -38.83 79.73
CA THR A 24 41.70 -37.60 79.02
C THR A 24 40.75 -37.90 77.86
N GLN A 25 41.03 -38.93 77.07
CA GLN A 25 40.11 -39.37 76.01
C GLN A 25 38.77 -39.86 76.56
N ALA A 26 38.76 -40.57 77.69
CA ALA A 26 37.54 -41.01 78.34
C ALA A 26 36.74 -39.83 78.92
N LEU A 27 37.43 -38.80 79.42
CA LEU A 27 36.84 -37.54 79.88
C LEU A 27 36.20 -36.76 78.74
N GLU A 28 36.89 -36.61 77.60
CA GLU A 28 36.32 -35.96 76.41
C GLU A 28 35.09 -36.70 75.89
N ARG A 29 35.14 -38.04 75.84
CA ARG A 29 33.96 -38.84 75.46
C ARG A 29 32.81 -38.66 76.45
N ALA A 30 33.11 -38.57 77.75
CA ALA A 30 32.10 -38.34 78.77
C ALA A 30 31.50 -36.92 78.68
N THR A 31 32.31 -35.87 78.41
CA THR A 31 31.80 -34.51 78.20
C THR A 31 30.93 -34.43 76.95
N TYR A 32 31.35 -35.01 75.82
CA TYR A 32 30.53 -35.05 74.60
C TYR A 32 29.25 -35.86 74.79
N ALA A 33 29.29 -36.97 75.52
CA ALA A 33 28.09 -37.75 75.83
C ALA A 33 27.07 -36.93 76.65
N ILE A 34 27.53 -36.18 77.67
CA ILE A 34 26.64 -35.31 78.48
C ILE A 34 26.14 -34.12 77.65
N ALA A 35 27.00 -33.53 76.82
CA ALA A 35 26.61 -32.45 75.92
C ALA A 35 25.51 -32.92 74.95
N TRP A 36 25.66 -34.12 74.37
CA TRP A 36 24.65 -34.73 73.51
C TRP A 36 23.34 -35.04 74.26
N GLU A 37 23.42 -35.59 75.48
CA GLU A 37 22.25 -35.85 76.33
C GLU A 37 21.47 -34.58 76.67
N ARG A 38 22.15 -33.43 76.84
CA ARG A 38 21.53 -32.12 77.08
C ARG A 38 21.00 -31.46 75.81
N ALA A 39 21.71 -31.61 74.69
CA ALA A 39 21.38 -30.96 73.43
C ALA A 39 20.24 -31.68 72.69
N TRP A 40 20.28 -33.02 72.65
CA TRP A 40 19.38 -33.83 71.83
C TRP A 40 17.89 -33.63 72.12
N PRO A 41 17.42 -33.54 73.39
CA PRO A 41 16.00 -33.29 73.66
C PRO A 41 15.51 -31.94 73.15
N ASN A 42 16.36 -30.92 73.17
CA ASN A 42 16.02 -29.57 72.69
C ASN A 42 16.09 -29.50 71.16
N LEU A 43 17.12 -30.11 70.56
CA LEU A 43 17.23 -30.24 69.10
C LEU A 43 16.03 -30.99 68.53
N ALA A 44 15.60 -32.06 69.18
CA ALA A 44 14.41 -32.82 68.79
C ALA A 44 13.13 -31.97 68.82
N ARG A 45 12.99 -31.00 69.74
CA ARG A 45 11.84 -30.06 69.74
C ARG A 45 11.86 -29.16 68.51
N VAL A 46 13.02 -28.61 68.16
CA VAL A 46 13.19 -27.78 66.96
C VAL A 46 12.87 -28.58 65.70
N LEU A 47 13.42 -29.80 65.59
CA LEU A 47 13.14 -30.71 64.47
C LEU A 47 11.66 -31.07 64.38
N THR A 48 10.95 -31.18 65.50
CA THR A 48 9.51 -31.44 65.51
C THR A 48 8.70 -30.27 64.96
N VAL A 49 9.07 -29.03 65.31
CA VAL A 49 8.40 -27.82 64.76
C VAL A 49 8.66 -27.70 63.26
N ILE A 50 9.90 -27.92 62.82
CA ILE A 50 10.25 -27.94 61.39
C ILE A 50 9.47 -29.04 60.66
N GLY A 51 9.42 -30.25 61.24
CA GLY A 51 8.66 -31.35 60.67
C GLY A 51 7.16 -31.06 60.56
N LEU A 52 6.56 -30.45 61.59
CA LEU A 52 5.16 -30.04 61.57
C LEU A 52 4.89 -29.00 60.47
N PHE A 53 5.77 -28.02 60.28
CA PHE A 53 5.66 -27.04 59.21
C PHE A 53 5.72 -27.69 57.82
N LEU A 54 6.63 -28.64 57.62
CA LEU A 54 6.72 -29.40 56.37
C LEU A 54 5.48 -30.24 56.11
N VAL A 55 4.94 -30.90 57.13
CA VAL A 55 3.68 -31.66 57.04
C VAL A 55 2.54 -30.77 56.58
N VAL A 56 2.35 -29.62 57.22
CA VAL A 56 1.30 -28.64 56.85
C VAL A 56 1.50 -28.14 55.42
N SER A 57 2.75 -27.90 55.03
CA SER A 57 3.10 -27.42 53.70
C SER A 57 2.80 -28.46 52.62
N TRP A 58 3.30 -29.68 52.77
CA TRP A 58 3.10 -30.75 51.80
C TRP A 58 1.65 -31.25 51.75
N ALA A 59 0.93 -31.22 52.87
CA ALA A 59 -0.52 -31.46 52.91
C ALA A 59 -1.32 -30.43 52.09
N GLY A 60 -0.72 -29.29 51.73
CA GLY A 60 -1.37 -28.26 50.91
C GLY A 60 -2.30 -27.35 51.71
N LEU A 61 -2.19 -27.29 53.04
CA LEU A 61 -3.09 -26.46 53.87
C LEU A 61 -2.99 -24.97 53.49
N TRP A 62 -1.82 -24.50 53.06
CA TRP A 62 -1.63 -23.13 52.59
C TRP A 62 -2.46 -22.78 51.36
N LEU A 63 -2.76 -23.75 50.50
CA LEU A 63 -3.57 -23.56 49.30
C LEU A 63 -5.06 -23.37 49.65
N ALA A 64 -5.52 -23.98 50.74
CA ALA A 64 -6.90 -23.87 51.20
C ALA A 64 -7.17 -22.64 52.09
N LEU A 65 -6.13 -22.11 52.75
CA LEU A 65 -6.27 -21.00 53.70
C LEU A 65 -6.31 -19.63 53.01
N PRO A 66 -7.24 -18.73 53.40
CA PRO A 66 -7.19 -17.32 53.07
C PRO A 66 -5.86 -16.67 53.50
N SER A 67 -5.43 -15.63 52.78
CA SER A 67 -4.13 -14.98 52.96
C SER A 67 -3.89 -14.48 54.41
N VAL A 68 -4.91 -13.94 55.07
CA VAL A 68 -4.84 -13.52 56.49
C VAL A 68 -4.57 -14.70 57.43
N LEU A 69 -5.25 -15.82 57.23
CA LEU A 69 -5.06 -17.02 58.05
C LEU A 69 -3.68 -17.66 57.81
N ARG A 70 -3.16 -17.60 56.58
CA ARG A 70 -1.77 -18.00 56.29
C ARG A 70 -0.77 -17.15 57.06
N ALA A 71 -0.96 -15.83 57.07
CA ALA A 71 -0.10 -14.90 57.81
C ALA A 71 -0.08 -15.23 59.32
N ILE A 72 -1.26 -15.43 59.91
CA ILE A 72 -1.40 -15.81 61.32
C ILE A 72 -0.69 -17.14 61.59
N ALA A 73 -0.92 -18.15 60.76
CA ALA A 73 -0.29 -19.46 60.91
C ALA A 73 1.24 -19.39 60.80
N LEU A 74 1.79 -18.58 59.89
CA LEU A 74 3.24 -18.35 59.81
C LEU A 74 3.79 -17.69 61.08
N VAL A 75 3.11 -16.68 61.62
CA VAL A 75 3.51 -16.04 62.88
C VAL A 75 3.48 -17.05 64.04
N VAL A 76 2.49 -17.93 64.09
CA VAL A 76 2.42 -19.01 65.09
C VAL A 76 3.59 -19.99 64.93
N PHE A 77 3.92 -20.43 63.71
CA PHE A 77 5.08 -21.29 63.46
C PHE A 77 6.41 -20.62 63.81
N ALA A 78 6.56 -19.33 63.51
CA ALA A 78 7.72 -18.55 63.91
C ALA A 78 7.85 -18.44 65.43
N GLY A 79 6.74 -18.21 66.14
CA GLY A 79 6.69 -18.20 67.61
C GLY A 79 7.05 -19.56 68.22
N LEU A 80 6.53 -20.66 67.66
CA LEU A 80 6.86 -22.02 68.08
C LEU A 80 8.34 -22.36 67.84
N ALA A 81 8.90 -21.93 66.71
CA ALA A 81 10.31 -22.12 66.40
C ALA A 81 11.21 -21.34 67.38
N ALA A 82 10.86 -20.08 67.69
CA ALA A 82 11.58 -19.28 68.68
C ALA A 82 11.51 -19.90 70.09
N ALA A 83 10.33 -20.38 70.51
CA ALA A 83 10.14 -21.07 71.78
C ALA A 83 10.95 -22.38 71.86
N ALA A 84 11.03 -23.13 70.76
CA ALA A 84 11.83 -24.36 70.68
C ALA A 84 13.36 -24.08 70.71
N LEU A 85 13.79 -22.92 70.18
CA LEU A 85 15.20 -22.51 70.13
C LEU A 85 15.69 -21.90 71.46
N PHE A 86 14.81 -21.27 72.23
CA PHE A 86 15.13 -20.64 73.51
C PHE A 86 15.98 -21.49 74.49
N PRO A 87 15.68 -22.79 74.74
CA PRO A 87 16.52 -23.62 75.60
C PRO A 87 17.90 -23.95 75.01
N LEU A 88 18.09 -23.93 73.69
CA LEU A 88 19.42 -24.08 73.08
C LEU A 88 20.30 -22.85 73.32
N ILE A 89 19.72 -21.66 73.39
CA ILE A 89 20.47 -20.42 73.67
C ILE A 89 21.03 -20.43 75.10
N ARG A 90 20.35 -21.09 76.05
CA ARG A 90 20.82 -21.28 77.43
C ARG A 90 21.66 -22.55 77.64
N PHE A 91 22.21 -23.12 76.58
CA PHE A 91 23.00 -24.35 76.67
C PHE A 91 24.27 -24.14 77.51
N ARG A 92 24.43 -24.94 78.56
CA ARG A 92 25.60 -24.91 79.45
C ARG A 92 26.52 -26.09 79.15
N TRP A 93 27.76 -25.78 78.79
CA TRP A 93 28.78 -26.79 78.52
C TRP A 93 29.02 -27.65 79.79
N PRO A 94 29.14 -28.98 79.67
CA PRO A 94 29.38 -29.85 80.83
C PRO A 94 30.70 -29.52 81.53
N SER A 95 30.69 -29.52 82.87
CA SER A 95 31.90 -29.28 83.65
C SER A 95 32.77 -30.54 83.73
N ARG A 96 34.07 -30.36 84.03
CA ARG A 96 35.01 -31.47 84.21
C ARG A 96 34.58 -32.42 85.34
N GLU A 97 33.97 -31.88 86.41
CA GLU A 97 33.44 -32.66 87.54
C GLU A 97 32.27 -33.56 87.13
N GLU A 98 31.36 -33.06 86.29
CA GLU A 98 30.23 -33.86 85.78
C GLU A 98 30.70 -35.03 84.91
N ALA A 99 31.75 -34.82 84.12
CA ALA A 99 32.36 -35.86 83.29
C ALA A 99 33.08 -36.93 84.14
N LEU A 100 33.80 -36.51 85.19
CA LEU A 100 34.42 -37.43 86.17
C LEU A 100 33.34 -38.25 86.91
N ALA A 101 32.29 -37.59 87.39
CA ALA A 101 31.18 -38.26 88.08
C ALA A 101 30.42 -39.25 87.18
N ARG A 102 30.41 -39.04 85.86
CA ARG A 102 29.85 -40.00 84.89
C ARG A 102 30.77 -41.22 84.71
N LEU A 103 32.07 -40.99 84.55
CA LEU A 103 33.07 -42.07 84.44
C LEU A 103 33.04 -42.98 85.66
N ASP A 104 32.88 -42.41 86.86
CA ASP A 104 32.73 -43.17 88.10
C ASP A 104 31.46 -44.03 88.10
N ARG A 105 30.31 -43.47 87.71
CA ARG A 105 29.04 -44.22 87.61
C ARG A 105 29.08 -45.32 86.55
N GLY A 106 29.78 -45.12 85.44
CA GLY A 106 29.90 -46.09 84.33
C GLY A 106 30.88 -47.24 84.60
N SER A 107 31.77 -47.09 85.60
CA SER A 107 32.86 -48.05 85.87
C SER A 107 32.44 -49.27 86.70
N GLY A 108 31.29 -49.21 87.40
CA GLY A 108 30.83 -50.30 88.30
C GLY A 108 31.70 -50.52 89.54
N ILE A 109 32.66 -49.64 89.81
CA ILE A 109 33.60 -49.74 90.93
C ILE A 109 33.05 -48.96 92.15
N ARG A 110 33.08 -49.59 93.32
CA ARG A 110 32.43 -49.10 94.56
C ARG A 110 32.95 -47.75 95.09
N HIS A 111 34.16 -47.33 94.70
CA HIS A 111 34.93 -46.26 95.37
C HIS A 111 35.35 -45.06 94.47
N ARG A 112 34.63 -44.77 93.37
CA ARG A 112 34.81 -43.54 92.54
C ARG A 112 36.28 -43.24 92.11
N PRO A 113 36.93 -44.17 91.39
CA PRO A 113 38.37 -44.10 91.11
C PRO A 113 38.82 -42.90 90.25
N ALA A 114 37.92 -42.30 89.44
CA ALA A 114 38.27 -41.16 88.60
C ALA A 114 38.34 -39.85 89.41
N THR A 115 37.42 -39.67 90.37
CA THR A 115 37.43 -38.50 91.28
C THR A 115 38.59 -38.57 92.28
N THR A 116 38.99 -39.76 92.74
CA THR A 116 40.12 -39.92 93.67
C THR A 116 41.49 -39.55 93.07
N LEU A 117 41.63 -39.56 91.74
CA LEU A 117 42.88 -39.19 91.07
C LEU A 117 43.12 -37.69 91.00
N THR A 118 42.08 -36.88 91.26
CA THR A 118 42.21 -35.42 91.41
C THR A 118 42.51 -34.98 92.83
N ASP A 119 42.51 -35.91 93.79
CA ASP A 119 42.80 -35.63 95.19
C ASP A 119 44.32 -35.50 95.42
N THR A 120 44.72 -34.65 96.37
CA THR A 120 46.13 -34.33 96.64
C THR A 120 46.47 -34.61 98.10
N LEU A 121 47.63 -35.24 98.33
CA LEU A 121 48.11 -35.51 99.69
C LEU A 121 48.66 -34.21 100.31
N THR A 122 48.09 -33.78 101.43
CA THR A 122 48.56 -32.61 102.20
C THR A 122 49.66 -32.95 103.22
N SER A 123 49.87 -34.23 103.52
CA SER A 123 50.86 -34.71 104.51
C SER A 123 52.24 -34.96 103.90
N GLN A 124 53.30 -34.66 104.65
CA GLN A 124 54.70 -34.88 104.26
C GLN A 124 55.32 -36.14 104.90
N ASP A 125 54.55 -36.92 105.66
CA ASP A 125 55.02 -38.14 106.32
C ASP A 125 55.44 -39.22 105.27
N PRO A 126 56.66 -39.80 105.36
CA PRO A 126 57.14 -40.84 104.45
C PRO A 126 56.21 -42.06 104.35
N VAL A 127 55.57 -42.46 105.46
CA VAL A 127 54.66 -43.62 105.47
C VAL A 127 53.36 -43.26 104.74
N ALA A 128 52.79 -42.09 105.01
CA ALA A 128 51.62 -41.58 104.31
C ALA A 128 51.86 -41.43 102.81
N GLN A 129 53.04 -40.95 102.40
CA GLN A 129 53.43 -40.87 100.99
C GLN A 129 53.53 -42.25 100.33
N ALA A 130 54.13 -43.24 101.00
CA ALA A 130 54.22 -44.60 100.49
C ALA A 130 52.83 -45.26 100.32
N LEU A 131 51.95 -45.09 101.31
CA LEU A 131 50.56 -45.57 101.23
C LEU A 131 49.77 -44.86 100.12
N TRP A 132 49.98 -43.55 99.95
CA TRP A 132 49.36 -42.77 98.89
C TRP A 132 49.82 -43.24 97.49
N GLN A 133 51.11 -43.48 97.29
CA GLN A 133 51.63 -44.02 96.03
C GLN A 133 51.06 -45.42 95.73
N ALA A 134 51.02 -46.31 96.72
CA ALA A 134 50.43 -47.64 96.56
C ALA A 134 48.93 -47.58 96.22
N GLN A 135 48.18 -46.67 96.84
CA GLN A 135 46.77 -46.44 96.52
C GLN A 135 46.59 -45.81 95.12
N ARG A 136 47.49 -44.93 94.72
CA ARG A 136 47.52 -44.32 93.39
C ARG A 136 47.80 -45.35 92.30
N GLU A 137 48.73 -46.27 92.52
CA GLU A 137 49.00 -47.38 91.59
C GLU A 137 47.80 -48.33 91.46
N ARG A 138 47.15 -48.68 92.59
CA ARG A 138 45.92 -49.50 92.58
C ARG A 138 44.77 -48.82 91.83
N THR A 139 44.59 -47.51 92.03
CA THR A 139 43.56 -46.74 91.33
C THR A 139 43.89 -46.59 89.84
N LEU A 140 45.14 -46.36 89.46
CA LEU A 140 45.58 -46.34 88.05
C LEU A 140 45.39 -47.70 87.35
N ALA A 141 45.64 -48.82 88.04
CA ALA A 141 45.38 -50.15 87.50
C ALA A 141 43.88 -50.37 87.22
N SER A 142 42.99 -49.78 88.05
CA SER A 142 41.53 -49.84 87.85
C SER A 142 41.04 -49.00 86.67
N LEU A 143 41.79 -47.99 86.20
CA LEU A 143 41.44 -47.15 85.05
C LEU A 143 41.29 -47.94 83.75
N LYS A 144 42.00 -49.07 83.58
CA LYS A 144 41.91 -49.92 82.38
C LYS A 144 40.49 -50.42 82.10
N ARG A 145 39.62 -50.44 83.12
CA ARG A 145 38.23 -50.91 83.04
C ARG A 145 37.18 -49.79 82.95
N ILE A 146 37.58 -48.52 83.03
CA ILE A 146 36.64 -47.39 82.98
C ILE A 146 36.19 -47.13 81.55
N ARG A 147 34.87 -47.01 81.35
CA ARG A 147 34.25 -46.64 80.07
C ARG A 147 33.28 -45.48 80.31
N ALA A 148 33.24 -44.51 79.39
CA ALA A 148 32.33 -43.35 79.46
C ALA A 148 30.84 -43.69 79.28
N GLY A 149 30.54 -44.92 78.80
CA GLY A 149 29.20 -45.35 78.41
C GLY A 149 28.72 -44.68 77.12
N LEU A 150 27.63 -45.21 76.54
CA LEU A 150 26.93 -44.55 75.43
C LEU A 150 26.03 -43.42 75.96
N PRO A 151 25.78 -42.36 75.16
CA PRO A 151 24.82 -41.33 75.54
C PRO A 151 23.40 -41.91 75.61
N GLN A 152 22.67 -41.58 76.67
CA GLN A 152 21.28 -41.94 76.88
C GLN A 152 20.44 -40.66 76.99
N PRO A 153 20.06 -40.04 75.87
CA PRO A 153 19.36 -38.74 75.88
C PRO A 153 17.90 -38.84 76.37
N ARG A 154 17.43 -40.03 76.79
CA ARG A 154 16.13 -40.31 77.44
C ARG A 154 14.96 -39.55 76.81
N LEU A 155 14.88 -39.59 75.49
CA LEU A 155 13.93 -38.79 74.71
C LEU A 155 12.47 -39.06 75.09
N ALA A 156 12.16 -40.29 75.49
CA ALA A 156 10.83 -40.74 75.91
C ALA A 156 10.28 -39.97 77.13
N ILE A 157 11.14 -39.47 78.03
CA ILE A 157 10.70 -38.69 79.21
C ILE A 157 10.17 -37.31 78.78
N HIS A 158 10.70 -36.77 77.67
CA HIS A 158 10.33 -35.46 77.15
C HIS A 158 9.18 -35.50 76.13
N ASP A 159 8.62 -36.69 75.85
CA ASP A 159 7.49 -36.88 74.95
C ASP A 159 6.61 -38.07 75.41
N PRO A 160 5.84 -37.90 76.51
CA PRO A 160 5.03 -38.99 77.07
C PRO A 160 3.85 -39.41 76.17
N ARG A 161 3.43 -38.55 75.24
CA ARG A 161 2.32 -38.81 74.29
C ARG A 161 2.82 -39.22 72.90
N ALA A 162 4.12 -39.40 72.70
CA ALA A 162 4.75 -39.75 71.42
C ALA A 162 4.38 -38.81 70.25
N LEU A 163 4.15 -37.52 70.52
CA LEU A 163 3.78 -36.53 69.50
C LEU A 163 4.82 -36.42 68.38
N ARG A 164 6.10 -36.66 68.69
CA ARG A 164 7.19 -36.60 67.71
C ARG A 164 7.13 -37.76 66.73
N ALA A 165 6.77 -38.95 67.20
CA ALA A 165 6.58 -40.12 66.35
C ALA A 165 5.42 -39.87 65.38
N LEU A 166 4.33 -39.25 65.85
CA LEU A 166 3.21 -38.86 65.00
C LEU A 166 3.64 -37.86 63.90
N VAL A 167 4.42 -36.83 64.25
CA VAL A 167 4.94 -35.88 63.26
C VAL A 167 5.81 -36.58 62.21
N MET A 168 6.68 -37.51 62.62
CA MET A 168 7.50 -38.29 61.67
C MET A 168 6.67 -39.14 60.71
N VAL A 169 5.61 -39.79 61.21
CA VAL A 169 4.69 -40.57 60.36
C VAL A 169 3.96 -39.66 59.38
N MET A 170 3.43 -38.52 59.84
CA MET A 170 2.76 -37.55 58.96
C MET A 170 3.72 -36.96 57.93
N LEU A 171 4.98 -36.73 58.30
CA LEU A 171 6.00 -36.19 57.40
C LEU A 171 6.27 -37.12 56.23
N VAL A 172 6.42 -38.43 56.50
CA VAL A 172 6.57 -39.44 55.44
C VAL A 172 5.31 -39.52 54.58
N ALA A 173 4.12 -39.57 55.20
CA ALA A 173 2.86 -39.67 54.47
C ALA A 173 2.62 -38.47 53.54
N THR A 174 2.81 -37.25 54.05
CA THR A 174 2.62 -36.01 53.28
C THR A 174 3.71 -35.81 52.22
N PHE A 175 4.95 -36.26 52.47
CA PHE A 175 6.01 -36.25 51.46
C PHE A 175 5.61 -37.06 50.21
N PHE A 176 5.09 -38.27 50.38
CA PHE A 176 4.61 -39.07 49.25
C PHE A 176 3.35 -38.48 48.62
N ALA A 177 2.39 -38.01 49.43
CA ALA A 177 1.14 -37.42 48.94
C ALA A 177 1.35 -36.14 48.10
N ALA A 178 2.40 -35.36 48.36
CA ALA A 178 2.69 -34.13 47.63
C ALA A 178 3.34 -34.35 46.24
N GLY A 179 3.85 -35.55 45.93
CA GLY A 179 4.40 -35.90 44.61
C GLY A 179 5.41 -34.88 44.05
N ASP A 180 5.21 -34.45 42.81
CA ASP A 180 6.07 -33.46 42.14
C ASP A 180 5.78 -32.01 42.55
N GLU A 181 4.64 -31.75 43.20
CA GLU A 181 4.22 -30.41 43.64
C GLU A 181 4.88 -29.97 44.96
N ARG A 182 5.76 -30.78 45.57
CA ARG A 182 6.39 -30.53 46.88
C ARG A 182 7.00 -29.13 47.02
N LEU A 183 7.73 -28.69 45.99
CA LEU A 183 8.38 -27.38 45.97
C LEU A 183 7.35 -26.25 45.85
N MET A 184 6.33 -26.42 45.02
CA MET A 184 5.25 -25.44 44.85
C MET A 184 4.42 -25.28 46.14
N ARG A 185 4.06 -26.39 46.79
CA ARG A 185 3.29 -26.40 48.04
C ARG A 185 4.04 -25.81 49.23
N LEU A 186 5.37 -25.97 49.25
CA LEU A 186 6.23 -25.29 50.22
C LEU A 186 6.29 -23.77 49.95
N GLY A 187 6.38 -23.38 48.67
CA GLY A 187 6.36 -21.98 48.25
C GLY A 187 5.03 -21.26 48.53
N ALA A 188 3.90 -21.98 48.50
CA ALA A 188 2.56 -21.44 48.76
C ALA A 188 2.40 -20.79 50.15
N ALA A 189 3.21 -21.20 51.13
CA ALA A 189 3.25 -20.55 52.45
C ALA A 189 3.67 -19.07 52.36
N PHE A 190 4.50 -18.72 51.36
CA PHE A 190 5.06 -17.39 51.16
C PHE A 190 4.45 -16.64 49.96
N ASP A 191 3.37 -17.18 49.37
CA ASP A 191 2.65 -16.50 48.30
C ASP A 191 1.66 -15.48 48.87
N TRP A 192 2.04 -14.20 48.77
CA TRP A 192 1.29 -13.06 49.30
C TRP A 192 0.33 -12.42 48.29
N ASN A 193 0.12 -13.04 47.12
CA ASN A 193 -0.89 -12.57 46.15
C ASN A 193 -2.28 -12.52 46.82
N GLY A 194 -2.83 -11.31 46.98
CA GLY A 194 -4.12 -11.05 47.65
C GLY A 194 -4.04 -10.45 49.06
N VAL A 195 -2.86 -10.16 49.63
CA VAL A 195 -2.73 -9.30 50.83
C VAL A 195 -2.70 -7.83 50.48
N LEU A 196 -2.23 -7.49 49.27
CA LEU A 196 -2.36 -6.18 48.66
C LEU A 196 -3.52 -6.25 47.65
N ALA A 197 -4.36 -5.21 47.61
CA ALA A 197 -5.60 -5.16 46.82
C ALA A 197 -5.43 -5.73 45.40
N PRO A 198 -6.46 -6.38 44.83
CA PRO A 198 -6.38 -6.87 43.46
C PRO A 198 -6.05 -5.68 42.55
N THR A 199 -4.85 -5.68 41.99
CA THR A 199 -4.57 -4.86 40.82
C THR A 199 -5.53 -5.38 39.76
N ASN A 200 -6.48 -4.54 39.31
CA ASN A 200 -7.31 -4.86 38.17
C ASN A 200 -6.37 -5.08 36.97
N VAL A 201 -5.98 -6.32 36.73
CA VAL A 201 -5.14 -6.69 35.60
C VAL A 201 -6.01 -6.59 34.36
N ARG A 202 -5.85 -5.48 33.64
CA ARG A 202 -6.45 -5.31 32.34
C ARG A 202 -5.61 -6.08 31.32
N VAL A 203 -6.25 -6.99 30.60
CA VAL A 203 -5.66 -7.65 29.43
C VAL A 203 -6.27 -6.98 28.21
N ASP A 204 -5.42 -6.40 27.38
CA ASP A 204 -5.79 -5.92 26.05
C ASP A 204 -5.17 -6.88 25.04
N ALA A 205 -5.96 -7.33 24.07
CA ALA A 205 -5.47 -8.11 22.95
C ALA A 205 -5.92 -7.45 21.64
N TRP A 206 -5.06 -7.44 20.64
CA TRP A 206 -5.39 -7.00 19.29
C TRP A 206 -4.63 -7.82 18.26
N VAL A 207 -5.20 -7.94 17.07
CA VAL A 207 -4.56 -8.56 15.91
C VAL A 207 -4.11 -7.44 14.99
N THR A 208 -2.82 -7.42 14.67
CA THR A 208 -2.25 -6.52 13.67
C THR A 208 -2.06 -7.30 12.37
N PRO A 209 -2.84 -7.02 11.32
CA PRO A 209 -2.62 -7.59 9.99
C PRO A 209 -1.27 -7.17 9.39
N PRO A 210 -0.72 -7.93 8.43
CA PRO A 210 0.46 -7.52 7.69
C PRO A 210 0.26 -6.19 6.96
N LEU A 211 1.34 -5.43 6.80
CA LEU A 211 1.32 -4.10 6.16
C LEU A 211 0.70 -4.13 4.75
N TYR A 212 0.97 -5.19 3.99
CA TYR A 212 0.47 -5.37 2.63
C TYR A 212 -1.05 -5.42 2.53
N THR A 213 -1.73 -5.78 3.63
CA THR A 213 -3.19 -5.88 3.63
C THR A 213 -3.89 -4.52 3.74
N GLY A 214 -3.18 -3.49 4.21
CA GLY A 214 -3.73 -2.16 4.47
C GLY A 214 -4.87 -2.13 5.50
N LYS A 215 -5.09 -3.20 6.26
CA LYS A 215 -6.18 -3.32 7.24
C LYS A 215 -5.75 -2.75 8.60
N PRO A 216 -6.62 -2.00 9.30
CA PRO A 216 -6.31 -1.50 10.63
C PRO A 216 -6.24 -2.65 11.66
N PRO A 217 -5.50 -2.48 12.78
CA PRO A 217 -5.49 -3.45 13.87
C PRO A 217 -6.88 -3.71 14.45
N VAL A 218 -7.23 -4.98 14.68
CA VAL A 218 -8.52 -5.41 15.22
C VAL A 218 -8.38 -5.66 16.72
N ILE A 219 -9.09 -4.88 17.54
CA ILE A 219 -9.04 -4.98 19.01
C ILE A 219 -9.99 -6.09 19.50
N LEU A 220 -9.46 -7.05 20.25
CA LEU A 220 -10.17 -8.21 20.81
C LEU A 220 -10.59 -7.99 22.28
N SER A 221 -11.04 -6.78 22.64
CA SER A 221 -11.38 -6.45 24.02
C SER A 221 -12.79 -6.94 24.39
N ALA A 222 -12.98 -7.34 25.65
CA ALA A 222 -14.27 -7.78 26.20
C ALA A 222 -15.37 -6.70 26.18
N ALA A 223 -15.01 -5.43 25.96
CA ALA A 223 -15.93 -4.31 25.83
C ALA A 223 -16.62 -4.23 24.46
N ASN A 224 -16.14 -4.95 23.45
CA ASN A 224 -16.68 -4.93 22.09
C ASN A 224 -17.65 -6.09 21.79
N LYS A 225 -18.43 -6.54 22.80
CA LYS A 225 -19.57 -7.43 22.54
C LYS A 225 -20.67 -6.75 21.69
N GLU A 226 -20.68 -5.42 21.61
CA GLU A 226 -21.75 -4.66 20.94
C GLU A 226 -21.31 -3.84 19.70
N ALA A 227 -20.00 -3.68 19.42
CA ALA A 227 -19.54 -2.64 18.49
C ALA A 227 -18.91 -3.10 17.15
N ALA A 228 -18.89 -4.39 16.83
CA ALA A 228 -18.52 -4.83 15.48
C ALA A 228 -19.20 -6.15 15.16
N ALA A 229 -19.59 -6.32 13.90
CA ALA A 229 -20.18 -7.51 13.30
C ALA A 229 -19.29 -8.76 13.43
N LEU A 230 -19.08 -9.24 14.66
CA LEU A 230 -18.53 -10.54 14.97
C LEU A 230 -19.72 -11.49 15.05
N PRO A 231 -19.82 -12.52 14.18
CA PRO A 231 -20.80 -13.57 14.40
C PRO A 231 -20.56 -14.15 15.80
N ALA A 232 -21.60 -14.13 16.62
CA ALA A 232 -21.62 -14.85 17.87
C ALA A 232 -21.19 -16.30 17.56
N SER A 233 -20.02 -16.69 18.05
CA SER A 233 -19.49 -18.06 17.96
C SER A 233 -18.90 -18.51 16.60
N GLY A 234 -18.25 -17.63 15.83
CA GLY A 234 -17.44 -18.02 14.65
C GLY A 234 -15.94 -17.69 14.80
N PRO A 235 -15.02 -18.41 14.11
CA PRO A 235 -13.60 -18.04 14.08
C PRO A 235 -13.42 -16.69 13.38
N LEU A 236 -12.57 -15.82 13.95
CA LEU A 236 -12.25 -14.51 13.40
C LEU A 236 -11.38 -14.68 12.15
N ALA A 237 -11.89 -14.29 10.98
CA ALA A 237 -11.14 -14.30 9.73
C ALA A 237 -10.06 -13.22 9.73
N VAL A 238 -8.79 -13.62 9.69
CA VAL A 238 -7.62 -12.73 9.66
C VAL A 238 -6.69 -13.15 8.51
N PRO A 239 -6.00 -12.20 7.83
CA PRO A 239 -5.01 -12.57 6.82
C PRO A 239 -3.90 -13.44 7.42
N ALA A 240 -3.45 -14.44 6.67
CA ALA A 240 -2.29 -15.24 7.06
C ALA A 240 -1.07 -14.32 7.28
N GLY A 241 -0.26 -14.60 8.30
CA GLY A 241 0.86 -13.75 8.71
C GLY A 241 0.48 -12.60 9.66
N SER A 242 -0.79 -12.47 10.04
CA SER A 242 -1.21 -11.51 11.08
C SER A 242 -0.56 -11.84 12.44
N THR A 243 -0.23 -10.81 13.22
CA THR A 243 0.35 -10.98 14.54
C THR A 243 -0.68 -10.64 15.62
N LEU A 244 -1.01 -11.60 16.47
CA LEU A 244 -1.77 -11.39 17.71
C LEU A 244 -0.84 -10.87 18.79
N ILE A 245 -1.17 -9.70 19.33
CA ILE A 245 -0.45 -9.10 20.45
C ILE A 245 -1.38 -9.17 21.66
N VAL A 246 -0.91 -9.83 22.72
CA VAL A 246 -1.61 -9.90 24.01
C VAL A 246 -0.78 -9.15 25.04
N ARG A 247 -1.37 -8.12 25.63
CA ARG A 247 -0.74 -7.24 26.62
C ARG A 247 -1.49 -7.30 27.94
N SER A 248 -0.74 -7.45 29.03
CA SER A 248 -1.25 -7.39 30.40
C SER A 248 -0.62 -6.24 31.19
N SER A 249 -1.46 -5.42 31.84
CA SER A 249 -1.02 -4.36 32.75
C SER A 249 -0.88 -4.90 34.18
N GLY A 250 0.33 -5.34 34.54
CA GLY A 250 0.66 -5.91 35.84
C GLY A 250 0.31 -7.39 35.99
N GLY A 251 1.26 -8.20 36.48
CA GLY A 251 1.09 -9.65 36.66
C GLY A 251 1.70 -10.49 35.53
N SER A 252 1.89 -11.80 35.77
CA SER A 252 2.43 -12.74 34.79
C SER A 252 1.38 -13.11 33.73
N LEU A 253 1.75 -13.01 32.44
CA LEU A 253 0.90 -13.38 31.31
C LEU A 253 1.23 -14.79 30.82
N ASP A 254 0.27 -15.70 30.86
CA ASP A 254 0.37 -17.04 30.27
C ASP A 254 -0.76 -17.27 29.26
N VAL A 255 -0.36 -17.54 28.01
CA VAL A 255 -1.27 -17.76 26.88
C VAL A 255 -0.96 -19.12 26.30
N ALA A 256 -1.95 -20.01 26.32
CA ALA A 256 -1.91 -21.28 25.61
C ALA A 256 -2.39 -21.06 24.18
N VAL A 257 -1.57 -21.45 23.20
CA VAL A 257 -1.93 -21.43 21.79
C VAL A 257 -2.03 -22.86 21.26
N THR A 258 -2.96 -23.06 20.32
CA THR A 258 -3.17 -24.35 19.63
C THR A 258 -3.34 -24.09 18.14
N GLY A 259 -2.86 -25.03 17.30
CA GLY A 259 -2.93 -24.90 15.84
C GLY A 259 -1.80 -24.05 15.25
N GLY A 260 -2.10 -23.27 14.21
CA GLY A 260 -1.14 -22.49 13.41
C GLY A 260 -0.54 -21.24 14.04
N LEU A 261 -0.66 -21.10 15.37
CA LEU A 261 -0.13 -19.96 16.11
C LEU A 261 1.26 -20.28 16.65
N LYS A 262 2.25 -19.45 16.31
CA LYS A 262 3.62 -19.59 16.80
C LYS A 262 4.01 -18.35 17.60
N GLU A 263 4.57 -18.54 18.79
CA GLU A 263 5.13 -17.45 19.58
C GLU A 263 6.33 -16.84 18.83
N VAL A 264 6.29 -15.53 18.61
CA VAL A 264 7.35 -14.77 17.95
C VAL A 264 7.89 -13.75 18.95
N ALA A 265 9.20 -13.51 18.93
CA ALA A 265 9.79 -12.48 19.78
C ALA A 265 9.25 -11.09 19.42
N PRO A 266 9.01 -10.20 20.39
CA PRO A 266 8.61 -8.82 20.12
C PRO A 266 9.63 -8.10 19.24
N ALA A 267 9.16 -7.42 18.19
CA ALA A 267 10.02 -6.59 17.34
C ALA A 267 10.42 -5.26 18.01
N GLU A 268 9.65 -4.81 19.00
CA GLU A 268 9.89 -3.59 19.78
C GLU A 268 9.99 -3.90 21.28
N ALA A 269 10.72 -3.04 22.02
CA ALA A 269 10.91 -3.20 23.45
C ALA A 269 9.60 -2.90 24.20
N THR A 270 9.15 -3.86 25.01
CA THR A 270 7.93 -3.74 25.81
C THR A 270 7.99 -2.55 26.78
N PRO A 271 6.95 -1.72 26.89
CA PRO A 271 6.88 -0.62 27.86
C PRO A 271 7.15 -1.09 29.30
N LYS A 272 7.81 -0.25 30.11
CA LYS A 272 8.13 -0.59 31.51
C LYS A 272 6.85 -0.84 32.31
N GLY A 273 6.68 -2.07 32.82
CA GLY A 273 5.55 -2.47 33.67
C GLY A 273 4.42 -3.22 32.96
N THR A 274 4.53 -3.50 31.66
CA THR A 274 3.63 -4.38 30.90
C THR A 274 4.32 -5.69 30.53
N ASN A 275 3.54 -6.78 30.47
CA ASN A 275 3.98 -8.03 29.86
C ASN A 275 3.25 -8.20 28.53
N GLU A 276 4.01 -8.38 27.45
CA GLU A 276 3.50 -8.53 26.09
C GLU A 276 4.00 -9.84 25.49
N LYS A 277 3.10 -10.57 24.82
CA LYS A 277 3.42 -11.76 24.04
C LYS A 277 2.87 -11.63 22.62
N HIS A 278 3.69 -11.96 21.63
CA HIS A 278 3.34 -11.88 20.22
C HIS A 278 3.19 -13.29 19.64
N PHE A 279 2.13 -13.51 18.88
CA PHE A 279 1.87 -14.79 18.22
C PHE A 279 1.58 -14.55 16.74
N ALA A 280 2.38 -15.12 15.85
CA ALA A 280 2.09 -15.08 14.41
C ALA A 280 1.05 -16.15 14.07
N ILE A 281 0.02 -15.74 13.33
CA ILE A 281 -1.09 -16.58 12.87
C ILE A 281 -0.77 -17.01 11.43
N ALA A 282 -0.25 -18.23 11.25
CA ALA A 282 0.07 -18.76 9.93
C ALA A 282 -1.10 -19.57 9.32
N SER A 283 -1.83 -20.30 10.17
CA SER A 283 -3.00 -21.09 9.80
C SER A 283 -4.04 -21.04 10.91
N ASP A 284 -5.19 -21.68 10.70
CA ASP A 284 -6.26 -21.78 11.68
C ASP A 284 -5.74 -22.24 13.05
N GLY A 285 -6.26 -21.62 14.10
CA GLY A 285 -5.84 -21.94 15.46
C GLY A 285 -6.58 -21.14 16.52
N THR A 286 -6.32 -21.47 17.78
CA THR A 286 -6.97 -20.79 18.90
C THR A 286 -5.97 -20.32 19.94
N ALA A 287 -6.23 -19.16 20.52
CA ALA A 287 -5.47 -18.59 21.62
C ALA A 287 -6.36 -18.51 22.86
N HIS A 288 -5.86 -19.04 23.98
CA HIS A 288 -6.54 -19.03 25.26
C HIS A 288 -5.62 -18.46 26.34
N VAL A 289 -6.03 -17.35 26.97
CA VAL A 289 -5.28 -16.73 28.07
C VAL A 289 -5.57 -17.50 29.36
N ARG A 290 -4.57 -18.21 29.89
CA ARG A 290 -4.68 -19.01 31.12
C ARG A 290 -4.47 -18.18 32.38
N ALA A 291 -3.63 -17.14 32.32
CA ALA A 291 -3.39 -16.21 33.42
C ALA A 291 -3.36 -14.76 32.90
N PRO A 292 -4.20 -13.84 33.44
CA PRO A 292 -5.21 -14.04 34.49
C PRO A 292 -6.40 -14.91 34.06
N SER A 293 -6.95 -15.71 34.98
CA SER A 293 -8.07 -16.63 34.71
C SER A 293 -9.39 -15.90 34.41
N GLY A 294 -10.22 -16.43 33.50
CA GLY A 294 -11.56 -15.89 33.18
C GLY A 294 -11.64 -15.09 31.86
N GLN A 295 -10.59 -15.12 31.04
CA GLN A 295 -10.51 -14.48 29.73
C GLN A 295 -11.16 -15.34 28.62
N PRO A 296 -11.73 -14.72 27.56
CA PRO A 296 -12.32 -15.46 26.44
C PRO A 296 -11.26 -16.20 25.61
N GLN A 297 -11.66 -17.35 25.03
CA GLN A 297 -10.88 -18.04 23.99
C GLN A 297 -11.15 -17.37 22.64
N TRP A 298 -10.09 -17.06 21.89
CA TRP A 298 -10.19 -16.55 20.53
C TRP A 298 -9.87 -17.65 19.53
N ALA A 299 -10.75 -17.86 18.57
CA ALA A 299 -10.50 -18.72 17.42
C ALA A 299 -10.22 -17.85 16.19
N PHE A 300 -9.20 -18.20 15.42
CA PHE A 300 -8.78 -17.49 14.22
C PHE A 300 -8.88 -18.42 13.01
N ALA A 301 -9.42 -17.90 11.91
CA ALA A 301 -9.37 -18.52 10.59
C ALA A 301 -8.41 -17.71 9.72
N ALA A 302 -7.33 -18.33 9.24
CA ALA A 302 -6.31 -17.64 8.46
C ALA A 302 -6.65 -17.68 6.97
N THR A 303 -6.93 -16.53 6.37
CA THR A 303 -7.13 -16.43 4.91
C THR A 303 -5.77 -16.34 4.21
N PRO A 304 -5.36 -17.34 3.42
CA PRO A 304 -4.12 -17.27 2.65
C PRO A 304 -4.22 -16.22 1.56
N ASP A 305 -3.09 -15.58 1.28
CA ASP A 305 -2.91 -14.60 0.22
C ASP A 305 -2.91 -15.28 -1.16
N ARG A 306 -3.55 -14.68 -2.16
CA ARG A 306 -3.64 -15.25 -3.51
C ARG A 306 -2.70 -14.47 -4.43
N PRO A 307 -2.01 -15.14 -5.37
CA PRO A 307 -1.22 -14.42 -6.35
C PRO A 307 -2.13 -13.55 -7.24
N PRO A 308 -1.61 -12.42 -7.74
CA PRO A 308 -2.38 -11.52 -8.59
C PRO A 308 -2.76 -12.20 -9.91
N THR A 309 -3.70 -11.62 -10.63
CA THR A 309 -4.03 -12.06 -11.99
C THR A 309 -3.92 -10.87 -12.94
N ILE A 310 -3.27 -11.08 -14.08
CA ILE A 310 -3.10 -10.08 -15.13
C ILE A 310 -3.39 -10.69 -16.49
N ALA A 311 -4.21 -10.02 -17.29
CA ALA A 311 -4.57 -10.44 -18.63
C ALA A 311 -4.71 -9.23 -19.55
N LEU A 312 -4.49 -9.42 -20.86
CA LEU A 312 -4.82 -8.41 -21.86
C LEU A 312 -6.34 -8.26 -21.93
N ALA A 313 -6.82 -7.03 -21.77
CA ALA A 313 -8.24 -6.71 -21.89
C ALA A 313 -8.64 -6.47 -23.36
N LYS A 314 -7.68 -6.02 -24.16
CA LYS A 314 -7.77 -5.84 -25.61
C LYS A 314 -6.46 -6.28 -26.25
N ASP A 315 -6.53 -6.72 -27.50
CA ASP A 315 -5.33 -7.01 -28.28
C ASP A 315 -4.43 -5.76 -28.37
N PRO A 316 -3.09 -5.93 -28.31
CA PRO A 316 -2.15 -4.83 -28.44
C PRO A 316 -2.35 -4.05 -29.74
N GLU A 317 -2.56 -2.74 -29.63
CA GLU A 317 -2.81 -1.87 -30.77
C GLU A 317 -1.61 -1.02 -31.13
N ARG A 318 -1.41 -0.80 -32.43
CA ARG A 318 -0.44 0.13 -32.96
C ARG A 318 -1.04 1.54 -32.93
N GLN A 319 -0.35 2.46 -32.28
CA GLN A 319 -0.70 3.88 -32.24
C GLN A 319 0.10 4.68 -33.28
N ALA A 320 -0.26 5.96 -33.45
CA ALA A 320 0.45 6.86 -34.36
C ALA A 320 1.95 6.89 -34.06
N ARG A 321 2.78 7.01 -35.11
CA ARG A 321 4.25 6.97 -35.07
C ARG A 321 4.89 5.63 -34.67
N GLY A 322 4.12 4.56 -34.50
CA GLY A 322 4.66 3.22 -34.22
C GLY A 322 4.83 2.91 -32.73
N SER A 323 4.09 3.61 -31.86
CA SER A 323 3.99 3.28 -30.45
C SER A 323 3.07 2.08 -30.21
N LEU A 324 3.32 1.36 -29.12
CA LEU A 324 2.55 0.19 -28.68
C LEU A 324 1.58 0.60 -27.57
N GLN A 325 0.29 0.38 -27.78
CA GLN A 325 -0.73 0.53 -26.74
C GLN A 325 -1.12 -0.84 -26.19
N LEU A 326 -1.00 -0.98 -24.87
CA LEU A 326 -1.45 -2.14 -24.12
C LEU A 326 -2.63 -1.74 -23.23
N VAL A 327 -3.72 -2.51 -23.33
CA VAL A 327 -4.86 -2.41 -22.42
C VAL A 327 -4.97 -3.73 -21.69
N TYR A 328 -4.84 -3.70 -20.36
CA TYR A 328 -4.75 -4.90 -19.54
C TYR A 328 -5.63 -4.77 -18.30
N LYS A 329 -6.11 -5.91 -17.82
CA LYS A 329 -6.92 -6.05 -16.61
C LYS A 329 -6.08 -6.70 -15.53
N ILE A 330 -6.14 -6.13 -14.33
CA ILE A 330 -5.44 -6.63 -13.14
C ILE A 330 -6.47 -6.87 -12.04
N GLU A 331 -6.40 -8.03 -11.40
CA GLU A 331 -7.21 -8.37 -10.23
C GLU A 331 -6.35 -9.00 -9.13
N ASP A 332 -6.52 -8.51 -7.90
CA ASP A 332 -5.82 -8.97 -6.69
C ASP A 332 -6.65 -8.65 -5.43
N ASP A 333 -6.52 -9.45 -4.37
CA ASP A 333 -7.29 -9.29 -3.13
C ASP A 333 -6.75 -8.18 -2.21
N TYR A 334 -5.44 -7.91 -2.22
CA TYR A 334 -4.82 -6.87 -1.40
C TYR A 334 -4.28 -5.67 -2.21
N GLY A 335 -4.02 -5.86 -3.50
CA GLY A 335 -3.66 -4.85 -4.48
C GLY A 335 -2.28 -5.10 -5.10
N VAL A 336 -2.19 -4.87 -6.41
CA VAL A 336 -0.92 -4.93 -7.16
C VAL A 336 -0.14 -3.64 -6.98
N THR A 337 1.18 -3.76 -6.73
CA THR A 337 2.11 -2.63 -6.54
C THR A 337 2.96 -2.35 -7.77
N GLY A 338 3.22 -3.37 -8.59
CA GLY A 338 3.98 -3.24 -9.82
C GLY A 338 3.46 -4.18 -10.90
N ALA A 339 3.50 -3.72 -12.14
CA ALA A 339 3.29 -4.59 -13.29
C ALA A 339 4.29 -4.23 -14.39
N GLU A 340 4.74 -5.21 -15.14
CA GLU A 340 5.76 -5.08 -16.17
C GLU A 340 5.36 -5.88 -17.40
N ALA A 341 5.69 -5.36 -18.58
CA ALA A 341 5.61 -6.08 -19.84
C ALA A 341 7.01 -6.60 -20.19
N GLN A 342 7.11 -7.91 -20.42
CA GLN A 342 8.31 -8.57 -20.91
C GLN A 342 8.07 -9.05 -22.32
N VAL A 343 8.95 -8.63 -23.22
CA VAL A 343 8.94 -9.08 -24.61
C VAL A 343 10.03 -10.14 -24.78
N ALA A 344 9.78 -11.20 -25.53
CA ALA A 344 10.79 -12.18 -25.91
C ALA A 344 10.67 -12.51 -27.39
N THR A 345 11.76 -12.93 -28.05
CA THR A 345 11.68 -13.43 -29.43
C THR A 345 10.83 -14.69 -29.47
N ARG A 346 10.08 -14.89 -30.57
CA ARG A 346 9.22 -16.06 -30.72
C ARG A 346 10.06 -17.34 -30.62
N ALA A 347 9.69 -18.24 -29.70
CA ALA A 347 10.43 -19.46 -29.37
C ALA A 347 10.59 -20.47 -30.54
N THR A 348 9.92 -20.26 -31.68
CA THR A 348 10.07 -21.10 -32.87
C THR A 348 11.43 -20.95 -33.54
N ASP A 349 12.10 -19.80 -33.40
CA ASP A 349 13.41 -19.56 -34.05
C ASP A 349 14.58 -20.24 -33.31
N ASN A 350 14.35 -20.78 -32.10
CA ASN A 350 15.36 -21.48 -31.31
C ASN A 350 15.21 -23.01 -31.32
N LYS A 351 14.23 -23.55 -32.06
CA LYS A 351 13.99 -25.00 -32.19
C LYS A 351 14.34 -25.56 -33.58
N ASP A 352 15.24 -24.90 -34.31
CA ASP A 352 15.85 -25.54 -35.47
C ASP A 352 16.84 -26.59 -34.99
N GLY A 353 16.38 -27.84 -34.93
CA GLY A 353 17.18 -29.05 -34.68
C GLY A 353 18.21 -29.38 -35.76
N ASP A 354 18.61 -28.40 -36.57
CA ASP A 354 19.49 -28.54 -37.73
C ASP A 354 20.83 -27.84 -37.52
N GLY A 355 21.54 -28.09 -36.41
CA GLY A 355 22.98 -27.78 -36.25
C GLY A 355 23.45 -26.34 -36.54
N LYS A 356 22.55 -25.39 -36.80
CA LYS A 356 22.83 -23.97 -37.01
C LYS A 356 23.07 -23.36 -35.64
N ALA A 357 24.14 -22.58 -35.53
CA ALA A 357 24.46 -21.85 -34.31
C ALA A 357 23.21 -21.07 -33.86
N ALA A 358 22.85 -21.19 -32.59
CA ALA A 358 21.71 -20.46 -32.03
C ALA A 358 21.86 -18.96 -32.33
N ALA A 359 20.75 -18.31 -32.71
CA ALA A 359 20.73 -16.88 -32.99
C ALA A 359 21.33 -16.12 -31.81
N ARG A 360 22.25 -15.20 -32.08
CA ARG A 360 22.99 -14.46 -31.05
C ARG A 360 22.51 -13.00 -31.03
N PRO A 361 21.43 -12.66 -30.29
CA PRO A 361 20.95 -11.29 -30.22
C PRO A 361 21.97 -10.37 -29.55
N LEU A 362 22.17 -9.19 -30.14
CA LEU A 362 23.10 -8.18 -29.62
C LEU A 362 22.51 -7.36 -28.46
N PHE A 363 21.18 -7.30 -28.38
CA PHE A 363 20.43 -6.51 -27.40
C PHE A 363 19.53 -7.41 -26.57
N GLN A 364 19.33 -7.06 -25.30
CA GLN A 364 18.33 -7.73 -24.48
C GLN A 364 16.92 -7.35 -24.95
N PRO A 365 15.95 -8.27 -24.91
CA PRO A 365 14.57 -7.95 -25.23
C PRO A 365 14.02 -6.83 -24.34
N PRO A 366 13.16 -5.94 -24.87
CA PRO A 366 12.66 -4.80 -24.12
C PRO A 366 11.75 -5.24 -22.97
N GLN A 367 11.95 -4.59 -21.82
CA GLN A 367 11.16 -4.75 -20.60
C GLN A 367 10.75 -3.35 -20.15
N PHE A 368 9.47 -3.14 -19.87
CA PHE A 368 9.00 -1.82 -19.44
C PHE A 368 7.88 -1.91 -18.40
N PRO A 369 7.85 -0.98 -17.43
CA PRO A 369 6.81 -0.94 -16.43
C PRO A 369 5.47 -0.54 -17.06
N LEU A 370 4.41 -1.13 -16.54
CA LEU A 370 3.02 -0.84 -16.88
C LEU A 370 2.45 0.18 -15.89
N VAL A 371 1.70 1.15 -16.42
CA VAL A 371 1.08 2.23 -15.64
C VAL A 371 -0.18 1.72 -14.94
N LEU A 372 -0.08 1.46 -13.64
CA LEU A 372 -1.21 1.03 -12.83
C LEU A 372 -2.26 2.15 -12.70
N PRO A 373 -3.58 1.85 -12.77
CA PRO A 373 -4.64 2.84 -12.55
C PRO A 373 -4.57 3.52 -11.18
N ASN A 374 -4.22 2.75 -10.15
CA ASN A 374 -4.03 3.21 -8.77
C ASN A 374 -2.75 2.59 -8.20
N ALA A 375 -2.12 3.26 -7.23
CA ALA A 375 -0.89 2.77 -6.57
C ALA A 375 -1.03 1.38 -5.92
N ARG A 376 -2.25 0.99 -5.52
CA ARG A 376 -2.60 -0.37 -5.09
C ARG A 376 -3.89 -0.81 -5.78
N THR A 377 -3.75 -1.30 -7.00
CA THR A 377 -4.91 -1.68 -7.83
C THR A 377 -5.40 -3.06 -7.43
N ARG A 378 -6.59 -3.15 -6.81
CA ARG A 378 -7.26 -4.43 -6.51
C ARG A 378 -8.06 -4.98 -7.69
N ASN A 379 -8.75 -4.11 -8.40
CA ASN A 379 -9.41 -4.47 -9.66
C ASN A 379 -9.44 -3.22 -10.53
N GLY A 380 -8.95 -3.33 -11.76
CA GLY A 380 -8.96 -2.22 -12.69
C GLY A 380 -8.45 -2.60 -14.07
N VAL A 381 -8.80 -1.76 -15.04
CA VAL A 381 -8.25 -1.80 -16.39
C VAL A 381 -7.23 -0.68 -16.50
N GLY A 382 -5.98 -1.04 -16.79
CA GLY A 382 -4.89 -0.10 -17.05
C GLY A 382 -4.64 0.04 -18.55
N GLN A 383 -4.17 1.22 -18.93
CA GLN A 383 -3.70 1.49 -20.29
C GLN A 383 -2.27 2.01 -20.20
N THR A 384 -1.39 1.47 -21.04
CA THR A 384 -0.01 1.92 -21.14
C THR A 384 0.36 2.07 -22.59
N VAL A 385 0.83 3.26 -22.96
CA VAL A 385 1.37 3.56 -24.28
C VAL A 385 2.88 3.66 -24.13
N LYS A 386 3.60 2.79 -24.83
CA LYS A 386 5.06 2.78 -24.84
C LYS A 386 5.56 2.95 -26.27
N ASP A 387 6.40 3.96 -26.49
CA ASP A 387 7.12 4.08 -27.75
C ASP A 387 8.29 3.09 -27.77
N LEU A 388 8.22 2.15 -28.71
CA LEU A 388 9.25 1.14 -29.00
C LEU A 388 9.76 1.28 -30.43
N SER A 389 9.43 2.38 -31.12
CA SER A 389 9.73 2.57 -32.54
C SER A 389 11.24 2.66 -32.82
N GLU A 390 12.02 3.17 -31.86
CA GLU A 390 13.48 3.23 -31.92
C GLU A 390 14.15 1.93 -31.48
N ASP A 391 13.42 1.00 -30.86
CA ASP A 391 14.01 -0.24 -30.32
C ASP A 391 14.53 -1.14 -31.45
N PRO A 392 15.66 -1.84 -31.30
CA PRO A 392 16.16 -2.78 -32.31
C PRO A 392 15.21 -3.96 -32.59
N TYR A 393 14.33 -4.30 -31.66
CA TYR A 393 13.29 -5.33 -31.82
C TYR A 393 12.03 -4.80 -32.54
N ALA A 394 11.95 -3.51 -32.88
CA ALA A 394 10.83 -2.96 -33.62
C ALA A 394 10.58 -3.75 -34.92
N GLY A 395 9.34 -4.20 -35.13
CA GLY A 395 8.96 -4.98 -36.30
C GLY A 395 9.37 -6.46 -36.25
N ALA A 396 10.00 -6.93 -35.19
CA ALA A 396 10.27 -8.35 -34.97
C ALA A 396 9.02 -9.10 -34.50
N ASP A 397 8.97 -10.40 -34.80
CA ASP A 397 7.97 -11.31 -34.26
C ASP A 397 8.35 -11.70 -32.82
N VAL A 398 7.49 -11.32 -31.87
CA VAL A 398 7.73 -11.46 -30.44
C VAL A 398 6.58 -12.13 -29.72
N THR A 399 6.87 -12.61 -28.52
CA THR A 399 5.91 -13.07 -27.54
C THR A 399 5.91 -12.08 -26.38
N LEU A 400 4.77 -11.43 -26.14
CA LEU A 400 4.53 -10.51 -25.03
C LEU A 400 3.99 -11.30 -23.84
N THR A 401 4.60 -11.13 -22.67
CA THR A 401 4.11 -11.67 -21.39
C THR A 401 4.04 -10.54 -20.38
N LEU A 402 2.88 -10.34 -19.77
CA LEU A 402 2.70 -9.37 -18.69
C LEU A 402 2.99 -10.06 -17.37
N THR A 403 3.68 -9.38 -16.46
CA THR A 403 3.96 -9.87 -15.10
C THR A 403 3.42 -8.85 -14.10
N ALA A 404 2.65 -9.30 -13.12
CA ALA A 404 2.13 -8.48 -12.02
C ALA A 404 2.74 -8.95 -10.70
N LYS A 405 3.00 -8.00 -9.81
CA LYS A 405 3.58 -8.22 -8.49
C LYS A 405 2.77 -7.52 -7.40
N ASP A 406 2.35 -8.29 -6.40
CA ASP A 406 1.66 -7.76 -5.23
C ASP A 406 2.64 -7.22 -4.18
N GLU A 407 2.10 -6.70 -3.07
CA GLU A 407 2.91 -6.18 -1.95
C GLU A 407 3.45 -7.31 -1.03
N ALA A 408 2.90 -8.52 -1.11
CA ALA A 408 3.37 -9.69 -0.37
C ALA A 408 4.55 -10.40 -1.06
N GLY A 409 4.85 -10.03 -2.31
CA GLY A 409 5.93 -10.57 -3.13
C GLY A 409 5.50 -11.72 -4.04
N ASN A 410 4.21 -12.04 -4.16
CA ASN A 410 3.76 -13.00 -5.15
C ASN A 410 3.77 -12.38 -6.54
N GLU A 411 4.12 -13.21 -7.53
CA GLU A 411 4.22 -12.80 -8.93
C GLU A 411 3.32 -13.68 -9.78
N ALA A 412 2.65 -13.07 -10.75
CA ALA A 412 1.81 -13.77 -11.70
C ALA A 412 2.07 -13.30 -13.12
N LYS A 413 1.92 -14.22 -14.06
CA LYS A 413 2.17 -13.99 -15.49
C LYS A 413 0.89 -14.16 -16.30
N SER A 414 0.72 -13.32 -17.31
CA SER A 414 -0.37 -13.48 -18.29
C SER A 414 -0.11 -14.65 -19.23
N GLU A 415 -1.13 -15.02 -20.00
CA GLU A 415 -0.93 -15.89 -21.16
C GLU A 415 0.03 -15.20 -22.17
N PRO A 416 0.96 -15.95 -22.78
CA PRO A 416 1.87 -15.39 -23.77
C PRO A 416 1.11 -15.00 -25.05
N PHE A 417 1.23 -13.73 -25.47
CA PHE A 417 0.58 -13.21 -26.67
C PHE A 417 1.60 -13.03 -27.79
N ASN A 418 1.38 -13.70 -28.92
CA ASN A 418 2.26 -13.60 -30.08
C ASN A 418 1.85 -12.42 -30.95
N MET A 419 2.79 -11.51 -31.21
CA MET A 419 2.55 -10.34 -32.05
C MET A 419 3.80 -9.89 -32.78
N ARG A 420 3.63 -9.02 -33.77
CA ARG A 420 4.73 -8.28 -34.36
C ARG A 420 4.83 -6.92 -33.70
N LEU A 421 6.00 -6.54 -33.19
CA LEU A 421 6.17 -5.25 -32.55
C LEU A 421 5.86 -4.11 -33.53
N PRO A 422 5.13 -3.07 -33.10
CA PRO A 422 5.03 -1.85 -33.87
C PRO A 422 6.42 -1.30 -34.24
N GLU A 423 6.55 -0.82 -35.45
CA GLU A 423 7.78 -0.22 -35.98
C GLU A 423 7.48 1.12 -36.65
N ARG A 424 8.44 2.05 -36.63
CA ARG A 424 8.32 3.26 -37.43
C ARG A 424 8.19 2.88 -38.91
N LEU A 425 7.22 3.47 -39.59
CA LEU A 425 7.04 3.27 -41.03
C LEU A 425 8.08 4.12 -41.77
N PHE A 426 8.92 3.45 -42.55
CA PHE A 426 9.83 4.09 -43.49
C PHE A 426 9.23 4.02 -44.89
N THR A 427 9.11 5.15 -45.57
CA THR A 427 8.53 5.27 -46.91
C THR A 427 9.60 5.14 -47.99
N LYS A 428 10.82 5.62 -47.73
CA LYS A 428 11.92 5.59 -48.71
C LYS A 428 12.51 4.18 -48.82
N PRO A 429 12.69 3.63 -50.05
CA PRO A 429 13.20 2.26 -50.23
C PRO A 429 14.55 2.00 -49.57
N LEU A 430 15.48 2.95 -49.67
CA LEU A 430 16.81 2.83 -49.04
C LEU A 430 16.70 2.75 -47.51
N ALA A 431 15.91 3.64 -46.90
CA ALA A 431 15.73 3.66 -45.44
C ALA A 431 15.06 2.37 -44.94
N ARG A 432 14.07 1.84 -45.67
CA ARG A 432 13.46 0.53 -45.38
C ARG A 432 14.48 -0.61 -45.39
N ALA A 433 15.35 -0.65 -46.42
CA ALA A 433 16.38 -1.66 -46.53
C ALA A 433 17.38 -1.59 -45.36
N LEU A 434 17.80 -0.38 -44.98
CA LEU A 434 18.71 -0.17 -43.84
C LEU A 434 18.11 -0.64 -42.51
N ILE A 435 16.83 -0.38 -42.27
CA ILE A 435 16.15 -0.81 -41.04
C ILE A 435 15.93 -2.31 -40.99
N GLU A 436 15.66 -2.93 -42.13
CA GLU A 436 15.65 -4.39 -42.23
C GLU A 436 17.01 -4.99 -41.89
N GLN A 437 18.09 -4.45 -42.46
CA GLN A 437 19.46 -4.86 -42.15
C GLN A 437 19.83 -4.63 -40.67
N ARG A 438 19.41 -3.48 -40.11
CA ARG A 438 19.55 -3.16 -38.69
C ARG A 438 18.91 -4.24 -37.81
N ARG A 439 17.67 -4.63 -38.12
CA ARG A 439 16.93 -5.65 -37.37
C ARG A 439 17.61 -7.02 -37.46
N ILE A 440 18.04 -7.44 -38.66
CA ILE A 440 18.74 -8.72 -38.85
C ILE A 440 20.01 -8.75 -37.99
N LEU A 441 20.83 -7.70 -38.04
CA LEU A 441 22.07 -7.62 -37.25
C LEU A 441 21.80 -7.57 -35.74
N ALA A 442 20.76 -6.86 -35.31
CA ALA A 442 20.40 -6.73 -33.90
C ALA A 442 19.89 -8.05 -33.29
N LEU A 443 19.09 -8.81 -34.04
CA LEU A 443 18.53 -10.09 -33.60
C LEU A 443 19.53 -11.25 -33.70
N ASP A 444 20.47 -11.19 -34.65
CA ASP A 444 21.48 -12.22 -34.81
C ASP A 444 22.84 -11.66 -35.30
N ALA A 445 23.79 -11.57 -34.38
CA ALA A 445 25.17 -11.16 -34.65
C ALA A 445 25.88 -12.08 -35.66
N ASN A 446 25.44 -13.34 -35.79
CA ASN A 446 26.03 -14.28 -36.75
C ASN A 446 25.74 -13.88 -38.21
N LYS A 447 24.75 -13.02 -38.44
CA LYS A 447 24.38 -12.50 -39.77
C LYS A 447 25.20 -11.31 -40.24
N ASN A 448 26.27 -10.95 -39.54
CA ASN A 448 27.16 -9.85 -39.91
C ASN A 448 27.61 -9.90 -41.39
N SER A 449 28.07 -11.06 -41.89
CA SER A 449 28.50 -11.20 -43.29
C SER A 449 27.37 -10.98 -44.30
N ASP A 450 26.17 -11.47 -43.98
CA ASP A 450 25.00 -11.35 -44.84
C ASP A 450 24.56 -9.88 -44.92
N VAL A 451 24.54 -9.20 -43.77
CA VAL A 451 24.22 -7.77 -43.67
C VAL A 451 25.26 -6.91 -44.40
N TYR A 452 26.56 -7.21 -44.25
CA TYR A 452 27.60 -6.52 -44.99
C TYR A 452 27.42 -6.69 -46.50
N THR A 453 27.14 -7.90 -46.96
CA THR A 453 26.89 -8.18 -48.39
C THR A 453 25.67 -7.40 -48.90
N ALA A 454 24.61 -7.28 -48.10
CA ALA A 454 23.43 -6.49 -48.45
C ALA A 454 23.75 -4.98 -48.54
N LEU A 455 24.53 -4.43 -47.60
CA LEU A 455 24.97 -3.04 -47.65
C LEU A 455 25.91 -2.77 -48.83
N ASP A 456 26.81 -3.70 -49.14
CA ASP A 456 27.70 -3.62 -50.31
C ASP A 456 26.93 -3.66 -51.63
N ALA A 457 25.91 -4.52 -51.73
CA ALA A 457 25.03 -4.59 -52.88
C ALA A 457 24.29 -3.26 -53.15
N LEU A 458 23.88 -2.54 -52.11
CA LEU A 458 23.26 -1.22 -52.22
C LEU A 458 24.22 -0.15 -52.77
N MET A 459 25.54 -0.38 -52.72
CA MET A 459 26.58 0.52 -53.24
C MET A 459 26.99 0.20 -54.70
N ILE A 460 26.55 -0.92 -55.28
CA ILE A 460 26.94 -1.33 -56.66
C ILE A 460 26.38 -0.36 -57.71
N ALA A 461 25.16 0.13 -57.51
CA ALA A 461 24.47 1.04 -58.43
C ALA A 461 24.04 2.33 -57.70
N PRO A 462 24.99 3.21 -57.35
CA PRO A 462 24.71 4.38 -56.52
C PRO A 462 23.74 5.36 -57.21
N GLU A 463 23.71 5.38 -58.54
CA GLU A 463 22.78 6.23 -59.30
C GLU A 463 21.30 5.81 -59.16
N LEU A 464 21.04 4.55 -58.78
CA LEU A 464 19.70 4.03 -58.53
C LEU A 464 19.32 4.11 -57.04
N PHE A 465 20.27 3.83 -56.14
CA PHE A 465 19.98 3.64 -54.72
C PHE A 465 20.42 4.80 -53.81
N THR A 466 21.42 5.60 -54.20
CA THR A 466 22.01 6.67 -53.37
C THR A 466 22.29 7.92 -54.22
N GLN A 467 21.25 8.56 -54.74
CA GLN A 467 21.37 9.70 -55.66
C GLN A 467 22.09 10.92 -55.04
N GLU A 468 22.05 11.05 -53.71
CA GLU A 468 22.78 12.11 -52.99
C GLU A 468 24.13 11.60 -52.47
N THR A 469 25.20 12.37 -52.71
CA THR A 469 26.56 12.03 -52.27
C THR A 469 26.66 11.81 -50.76
N GLY A 470 25.89 12.55 -49.95
CA GLY A 470 25.86 12.40 -48.49
C GLY A 470 25.32 11.04 -48.05
N GLN A 471 24.29 10.52 -48.74
CA GLN A 471 23.70 9.21 -48.44
C GLN A 471 24.67 8.08 -48.80
N TYR A 472 25.36 8.20 -49.94
CA TYR A 472 26.40 7.24 -50.35
C TYR A 472 27.57 7.20 -49.36
N LEU A 473 28.10 8.36 -48.95
CA LEU A 473 29.19 8.43 -47.97
C LEU A 473 28.76 7.87 -46.61
N GLY A 474 27.53 8.16 -46.18
CA GLY A 474 26.94 7.58 -44.98
C GLY A 474 26.91 6.06 -45.05
N LEU A 475 26.35 5.49 -46.13
CA LEU A 475 26.28 4.05 -46.34
C LEU A 475 27.67 3.39 -46.38
N TYR A 476 28.61 3.98 -47.12
CA TYR A 476 30.00 3.51 -47.20
C TYR A 476 30.68 3.50 -45.83
N SER A 477 30.46 4.54 -45.02
CA SER A 477 31.02 4.62 -43.67
C SER A 477 30.48 3.51 -42.75
N VAL A 478 29.17 3.23 -42.81
CA VAL A 478 28.52 2.19 -42.01
C VAL A 478 28.95 0.79 -42.46
N ALA A 479 29.06 0.56 -43.77
CA ALA A 479 29.54 -0.71 -44.31
C ALA A 479 30.98 -1.01 -43.89
N ARG A 480 31.87 0.00 -43.91
CA ARG A 480 33.24 -0.12 -43.39
C ARG A 480 33.30 -0.34 -41.88
N GLN A 481 32.43 0.32 -41.11
CA GLN A 481 32.32 0.10 -39.67
C GLN A 481 31.90 -1.35 -39.38
N LEU A 482 30.92 -1.88 -40.13
CA LEU A 482 30.48 -3.27 -40.02
C LEU A 482 31.58 -4.27 -40.41
N GLU A 483 32.32 -3.99 -41.48
CA GLU A 483 33.46 -4.81 -41.92
C GLU A 483 34.55 -4.89 -40.85
N ALA A 484 34.79 -3.80 -40.10
CA ALA A 484 35.75 -3.74 -39.01
C ALA A 484 35.20 -4.31 -37.69
N ALA A 485 33.88 -4.37 -37.51
CA ALA A 485 33.24 -4.84 -36.29
C ALA A 485 33.48 -6.34 -36.07
N ARG A 486 34.25 -6.66 -35.02
CA ARG A 486 34.57 -8.04 -34.59
C ARG A 486 34.03 -8.37 -33.19
N THR A 487 33.54 -7.35 -32.47
CA THR A 487 33.03 -7.46 -31.11
C THR A 487 31.55 -7.05 -31.06
N ASP A 488 30.79 -7.57 -30.10
CA ASP A 488 29.37 -7.24 -29.94
C ASP A 488 29.16 -5.74 -29.72
N ASP A 489 30.07 -5.10 -28.97
CA ASP A 489 30.02 -3.66 -28.72
C ASP A 489 30.13 -2.86 -30.03
N SER A 490 31.11 -3.21 -30.88
CA SER A 490 31.25 -2.57 -32.20
C SER A 490 30.06 -2.84 -33.12
N MET A 491 29.42 -4.01 -33.04
CA MET A 491 28.22 -4.30 -33.82
C MET A 491 27.00 -3.52 -33.31
N ARG A 492 26.89 -3.29 -31.99
CA ARG A 492 25.85 -2.43 -31.41
C ARG A 492 26.00 -0.98 -31.86
N GLU A 493 27.23 -0.48 -31.99
CA GLU A 493 27.48 0.84 -32.59
C GLU A 493 26.99 0.89 -34.04
N VAL A 494 27.27 -0.14 -34.85
CA VAL A 494 26.78 -0.19 -36.24
C VAL A 494 25.25 -0.19 -36.31
N VAL A 495 24.57 -0.92 -35.42
CA VAL A 495 23.10 -0.90 -35.30
C VAL A 495 22.58 0.51 -35.02
N ALA A 496 23.29 1.29 -34.19
CA ALA A 496 22.96 2.69 -33.94
C ALA A 496 23.23 3.58 -35.17
N SER A 497 24.35 3.38 -35.86
CA SER A 497 24.69 4.11 -37.10
C SER A 497 23.68 3.85 -38.22
N LEU A 498 23.23 2.59 -38.40
CA LEU A 498 22.19 2.22 -39.36
C LEU A 498 20.86 2.92 -39.09
N TRP A 499 20.46 3.00 -37.82
CA TRP A 499 19.27 3.77 -37.41
C TRP A 499 19.41 5.24 -37.76
N ALA A 500 20.51 5.88 -37.34
CA ALA A 500 20.75 7.30 -37.59
C ALA A 500 20.70 7.61 -39.09
N LEU A 501 21.40 6.82 -39.91
CA LEU A 501 21.41 6.98 -41.36
C LEU A 501 20.02 6.81 -41.98
N ALA A 502 19.27 5.78 -41.55
CA ALA A 502 17.92 5.55 -42.05
C ALA A 502 16.96 6.69 -41.70
N VAL A 503 17.03 7.22 -40.47
CA VAL A 503 16.24 8.38 -40.03
C VAL A 503 16.61 9.63 -40.83
N THR A 504 17.91 9.90 -41.03
CA THR A 504 18.37 11.04 -41.84
C THR A 504 17.90 10.92 -43.29
N ILE A 505 17.94 9.72 -43.88
CA ILE A 505 17.43 9.49 -45.23
C ILE A 505 15.92 9.70 -45.27
N GLU A 506 15.16 9.11 -44.35
CA GLU A 506 13.69 9.20 -44.30
C GLU A 506 13.22 10.64 -44.15
N ASP A 507 13.70 11.32 -43.10
CA ASP A 507 13.27 12.67 -42.75
C ASP A 507 13.89 13.74 -43.66
N GLY A 508 15.02 13.45 -44.31
CA GLY A 508 15.73 14.39 -45.20
C GLY A 508 15.98 15.76 -44.56
N ASN A 509 16.09 16.81 -45.40
CA ASN A 509 16.23 18.21 -44.93
C ASN A 509 14.96 18.77 -44.27
N ILE A 510 13.85 18.01 -44.22
CA ILE A 510 12.59 18.48 -43.62
C ILE A 510 12.76 18.65 -42.11
N SER A 511 13.51 17.74 -41.47
CA SER A 511 13.87 17.87 -40.05
C SER A 511 14.57 19.20 -39.79
N ASP A 512 15.44 19.63 -40.69
CA ASP A 512 16.25 20.84 -40.50
C ASP A 512 15.41 22.10 -40.74
N VAL A 513 14.47 22.08 -41.70
CA VAL A 513 13.54 23.17 -41.96
C VAL A 513 12.49 23.29 -40.84
N GLU A 514 11.95 22.18 -40.34
CA GLU A 514 11.00 22.16 -39.22
C GLU A 514 11.68 22.55 -37.90
N LYS A 515 12.90 22.06 -37.64
CA LYS A 515 13.71 22.50 -36.50
C LYS A 515 14.07 23.98 -36.61
N ALA A 516 14.42 24.48 -37.80
CA ALA A 516 14.71 25.90 -38.01
C ALA A 516 13.47 26.78 -37.79
N LEU A 517 12.29 26.34 -38.23
CA LEU A 517 11.03 27.03 -37.97
C LEU A 517 10.71 27.07 -36.47
N ARG A 518 10.83 25.92 -35.78
CA ARG A 518 10.58 25.83 -34.34
C ARG A 518 11.58 26.66 -33.52
N ALA A 519 12.86 26.62 -33.90
CA ALA A 519 13.88 27.45 -33.28
C ALA A 519 13.62 28.96 -33.49
N ALA A 520 13.15 29.37 -34.67
CA ALA A 520 12.77 30.76 -34.92
C ALA A 520 11.54 31.18 -34.12
N GLN A 521 10.55 30.29 -33.96
CA GLN A 521 9.37 30.51 -33.11
C GLN A 521 9.75 30.68 -31.63
N ASP A 522 10.55 29.76 -31.10
CA ASP A 522 10.98 29.76 -29.70
C ASP A 522 11.87 30.96 -29.39
N ALA A 523 12.79 31.33 -30.29
CA ALA A 523 13.64 32.51 -30.14
C ALA A 523 12.81 33.80 -30.11
N LEU A 524 11.78 33.91 -30.96
CA LEU A 524 10.86 35.03 -30.97
C LEU A 524 9.99 35.07 -29.70
N LYS A 525 9.47 33.93 -29.25
CA LYS A 525 8.70 33.82 -28.00
C LYS A 525 9.52 34.26 -26.79
N GLN A 526 10.75 33.76 -26.65
CA GLN A 526 11.67 34.17 -25.59
C GLN A 526 12.00 35.66 -25.65
N ALA A 527 12.17 36.23 -26.85
CA ALA A 527 12.39 37.66 -27.04
C ALA A 527 11.18 38.51 -26.59
N LEU A 528 9.95 38.06 -26.88
CA LEU A 528 8.73 38.70 -26.42
C LEU A 528 8.53 38.57 -24.90
N GLU A 529 8.91 37.45 -24.30
CA GLU A 529 8.84 37.21 -22.85
C GLU A 529 9.83 38.06 -22.05
N ARG A 530 11.09 38.14 -22.49
CA ARG A 530 12.11 38.98 -21.84
C ARG A 530 11.98 40.47 -22.17
N GLY A 531 11.01 40.83 -23.00
CA GLY A 531 10.77 42.22 -23.40
C GLY A 531 11.93 42.82 -24.21
N ALA A 532 12.52 42.06 -25.13
CA ALA A 532 13.63 42.45 -26.00
C ALA A 532 13.41 43.78 -26.74
N SER A 533 14.51 44.36 -27.24
CA SER A 533 14.48 45.60 -28.03
C SER A 533 13.76 45.42 -29.37
N ASP A 534 13.18 46.51 -29.89
CA ASP A 534 12.39 46.48 -31.14
C ASP A 534 13.22 46.01 -32.35
N GLU A 535 14.53 46.29 -32.36
CA GLU A 535 15.45 45.84 -33.41
C GLU A 535 15.65 44.31 -33.39
N GLU A 536 15.72 43.73 -32.19
CA GLU A 536 15.89 42.30 -32.01
C GLU A 536 14.62 41.54 -32.37
N ILE A 537 13.45 42.06 -31.97
CA ILE A 537 12.16 41.47 -32.35
C ILE A 537 11.93 41.57 -33.86
N LYS A 538 12.33 42.68 -34.50
CA LYS A 538 12.26 42.81 -35.95
C LYS A 538 13.11 41.76 -36.67
N LYS A 539 14.33 41.51 -36.19
CA LYS A 539 15.23 40.49 -36.75
C LYS A 539 14.64 39.09 -36.60
N LEU A 540 14.19 38.72 -35.40
CA LEU A 540 13.59 37.41 -35.13
C LEU A 540 12.28 37.18 -35.89
N THR A 541 11.47 38.23 -36.08
CA THR A 541 10.27 38.18 -36.93
C THR A 541 10.63 37.95 -38.40
N GLN A 542 11.74 38.53 -38.89
CA GLN A 542 12.25 38.26 -40.24
C GLN A 542 12.79 36.83 -40.39
N ASP A 543 13.49 36.31 -39.38
CA ASP A 543 14.00 34.94 -39.36
C ASP A 543 12.83 33.94 -39.36
N LEU A 544 11.77 34.20 -38.59
CA LEU A 544 10.54 33.41 -38.59
C LEU A 544 9.86 33.42 -39.98
N ARG A 545 9.76 34.59 -40.62
CA ARG A 545 9.19 34.71 -41.97
C ARG A 545 9.98 33.88 -42.98
N ALA A 546 11.31 33.95 -42.94
CA ALA A 546 12.17 33.17 -43.82
C ALA A 546 12.05 31.65 -43.58
N ALA A 547 11.99 31.22 -42.31
CA ALA A 547 11.82 29.81 -41.97
C ALA A 547 10.44 29.28 -42.41
N LEU A 548 9.38 30.08 -42.25
CA LEU A 548 8.02 29.73 -42.67
C LEU A 548 7.89 29.64 -44.20
N ASP A 549 8.52 30.56 -44.94
CA ASP A 549 8.56 30.49 -46.41
C ASP A 549 9.29 29.25 -46.92
N ASN A 550 10.41 28.88 -46.28
CA ASN A 550 11.13 27.64 -46.61
C ASN A 550 10.28 26.40 -46.30
N PHE A 551 9.59 26.38 -45.16
CA PHE A 551 8.67 25.31 -44.79
C PHE A 551 7.53 25.15 -45.80
N MET A 552 6.88 26.24 -46.21
CA MET A 552 5.79 26.22 -47.19
C MET A 552 6.25 25.79 -48.58
N ARG A 553 7.46 26.19 -49.01
CA ARG A 553 8.06 25.71 -50.27
C ARG A 553 8.28 24.20 -50.22
N GLN A 554 8.85 23.70 -49.12
CA GLN A 554 9.12 22.28 -48.95
C GLN A 554 7.84 21.45 -48.90
N LEU A 555 6.83 21.93 -48.20
CA LEU A 555 5.51 21.31 -48.11
C LEU A 555 4.82 21.29 -49.48
N ALA A 556 4.91 22.38 -50.26
CA ALA A 556 4.41 22.44 -51.64
C ALA A 556 5.19 21.53 -52.61
N GLU A 557 6.48 21.30 -52.36
CA GLU A 557 7.30 20.33 -53.10
C GLU A 557 6.97 18.88 -52.70
N GLN A 558 6.72 18.59 -51.41
CA GLN A 558 6.21 17.28 -50.97
C GLN A 558 4.87 16.95 -51.62
N PHE A 559 3.93 17.89 -51.66
CA PHE A 559 2.66 17.69 -52.37
C PHE A 559 2.84 17.50 -53.88
N ARG A 560 3.92 18.01 -54.46
CA ARG A 560 4.26 17.80 -55.89
C ARG A 560 5.00 16.48 -56.13
N ASN A 561 5.88 16.06 -55.23
CA ASN A 561 6.67 14.83 -55.33
C ASN A 561 5.89 13.58 -54.89
N ASN A 562 4.90 13.71 -53.99
CA ASN A 562 3.95 12.64 -53.67
C ASN A 562 2.93 12.34 -54.81
N LYS A 563 3.20 12.78 -56.05
CA LYS A 563 2.36 12.51 -57.22
C LYS A 563 2.43 11.08 -57.76
N ASP A 564 3.30 10.23 -57.23
CA ASP A 564 3.37 8.80 -57.61
C ASP A 564 2.36 7.89 -56.87
N GLY A 565 1.44 8.47 -56.08
CA GLY A 565 0.24 7.81 -55.57
C GLY A 565 -0.98 8.10 -56.43
N GLN A 566 -1.17 7.36 -57.53
CA GLN A 566 -2.24 7.51 -58.53
C GLN A 566 -3.65 7.12 -58.01
N GLN A 567 -4.03 7.60 -56.83
CA GLN A 567 -5.39 7.56 -56.27
C GLN A 567 -5.95 8.96 -55.93
N LEU A 568 -5.15 10.02 -56.12
CA LEU A 568 -5.53 11.39 -55.77
C LEU A 568 -6.15 12.18 -56.94
N ALA A 569 -7.15 11.61 -57.60
CA ALA A 569 -7.96 12.30 -58.61
C ALA A 569 -9.42 12.42 -58.15
N ARG A 570 -9.64 13.03 -56.98
CA ARG A 570 -10.89 13.75 -56.70
C ARG A 570 -10.57 15.25 -56.67
N PRO A 571 -11.37 16.09 -57.34
CA PRO A 571 -11.21 17.53 -57.19
C PRO A 571 -11.37 17.87 -55.70
N LEU A 572 -10.40 18.61 -55.15
CA LEU A 572 -10.52 19.22 -53.82
C LEU A 572 -11.84 20.00 -53.79
N ASP A 573 -12.61 19.83 -52.71
CA ASP A 573 -13.87 20.51 -52.53
C ASP A 573 -13.65 22.04 -52.55
N PRO A 574 -14.41 22.83 -53.33
CA PRO A 574 -14.23 24.29 -53.40
C PRO A 574 -14.34 25.02 -52.04
N ASN A 575 -14.89 24.35 -51.02
CA ASN A 575 -15.06 24.87 -49.68
C ASN A 575 -14.00 24.43 -48.67
N THR A 576 -13.02 23.60 -49.05
CA THR A 576 -11.88 23.31 -48.17
C THR A 576 -11.07 24.58 -48.00
N LYS A 577 -11.10 25.16 -46.80
CA LYS A 577 -10.46 26.44 -46.48
C LYS A 577 -8.95 26.23 -46.38
N ILE A 578 -8.28 26.13 -47.53
CA ILE A 578 -6.82 26.06 -47.62
C ILE A 578 -6.28 27.39 -47.07
N LEU A 579 -5.57 27.33 -45.95
CA LEU A 579 -4.86 28.48 -45.39
C LEU A 579 -3.96 29.08 -46.47
N ARG A 580 -4.17 30.34 -46.84
CA ARG A 580 -3.40 30.99 -47.90
C ARG A 580 -2.10 31.51 -47.30
N GLN A 581 -1.02 31.45 -48.08
CA GLN A 581 0.27 32.04 -47.71
C GLN A 581 0.14 33.51 -47.26
N GLN A 582 -0.83 34.23 -47.84
CA GLN A 582 -1.16 35.61 -47.49
C GLN A 582 -1.76 35.79 -46.09
N ASP A 583 -2.55 34.82 -45.60
CA ASP A 583 -3.18 34.91 -44.27
C ASP A 583 -2.14 34.77 -43.14
N LEU A 584 -1.17 33.87 -43.33
CA LEU A 584 -0.02 33.70 -42.44
C LEU A 584 0.89 34.94 -42.44
N GLN A 585 1.14 35.51 -43.62
CA GLN A 585 1.92 36.76 -43.74
C GLN A 585 1.27 37.92 -42.99
N ASN A 586 -0.05 38.06 -43.14
CA ASN A 586 -0.84 39.10 -42.47
C ASN A 586 -0.80 38.94 -40.94
N MET A 587 -0.76 37.72 -40.41
CA MET A 587 -0.61 37.48 -38.97
C MET A 587 0.78 37.89 -38.46
N ILE A 588 1.85 37.56 -39.19
CA ILE A 588 3.22 37.97 -38.84
C ILE A 588 3.33 39.51 -38.87
N ASP A 589 2.75 40.17 -39.88
CA ASP A 589 2.77 41.64 -39.99
C ASP A 589 1.90 42.32 -38.92
N ARG A 590 0.83 41.66 -38.45
CA ARG A 590 0.00 42.14 -37.33
C ARG A 590 0.73 41.97 -36.00
N MET A 591 1.43 40.85 -35.83
CA MET A 591 2.29 40.59 -34.67
C MET A 591 3.44 41.60 -34.59
N GLU A 592 4.11 41.91 -35.71
CA GLU A 592 5.18 42.93 -35.77
C GLU A 592 4.65 44.31 -35.35
N ARG A 593 3.45 44.68 -35.79
CA ARG A 593 2.80 45.94 -35.40
C ARG A 593 2.42 45.98 -33.92
N LEU A 594 1.86 44.89 -33.38
CA LEU A 594 1.50 44.78 -31.96
C LEU A 594 2.73 44.80 -31.06
N SER A 595 3.83 44.16 -31.50
CA SER A 595 5.09 44.24 -30.78
C SER A 595 5.67 45.66 -30.77
N ARG A 596 5.56 46.41 -31.88
CA ARG A 596 6.01 47.82 -31.97
C ARG A 596 5.09 48.80 -31.23
N SER A 597 3.80 48.47 -31.08
CA SER A 597 2.86 49.31 -30.31
C SER A 597 2.95 49.10 -28.79
N GLY A 598 3.75 48.12 -28.34
CA GLY A 598 3.94 47.79 -26.93
C GLY A 598 3.01 46.68 -26.41
N ASP A 599 2.10 46.16 -27.24
CA ASP A 599 1.14 45.10 -26.89
C ASP A 599 1.78 43.71 -27.02
N LYS A 600 2.84 43.47 -26.24
CA LYS A 600 3.64 42.22 -26.29
C LYS A 600 2.83 40.97 -25.97
N ASP A 601 1.80 41.09 -25.12
CA ASP A 601 0.94 39.95 -24.76
C ASP A 601 -0.02 39.55 -25.88
N ALA A 602 -0.53 40.53 -26.65
CA ALA A 602 -1.33 40.24 -27.84
C ALA A 602 -0.48 39.60 -28.96
N ALA A 603 0.80 40.00 -29.07
CA ALA A 603 1.75 39.37 -29.98
C ALA A 603 2.03 37.90 -29.59
N LYS A 604 2.15 37.58 -28.30
CA LYS A 604 2.28 36.19 -27.81
C LYS A 604 1.07 35.34 -28.16
N GLN A 605 -0.15 35.86 -27.96
CA GLN A 605 -1.38 35.15 -28.32
C GLN A 605 -1.45 34.80 -29.81
N LEU A 606 -1.00 35.70 -30.69
CA LEU A 606 -0.93 35.42 -32.13
C LEU A 606 0.13 34.36 -32.47
N LEU A 607 1.25 34.31 -31.73
CA LEU A 607 2.29 33.30 -31.92
C LEU A 607 1.78 31.91 -31.48
N ASP A 608 1.07 31.83 -30.35
CA ASP A 608 0.46 30.58 -29.90
C ASP A 608 -0.66 30.13 -30.87
N GLN A 609 -1.44 31.07 -31.42
CA GLN A 609 -2.46 30.77 -32.44
C GLN A 609 -1.83 30.25 -33.74
N LEU A 610 -0.68 30.82 -34.16
CA LEU A 610 0.10 30.33 -35.30
C LEU A 610 0.54 28.87 -35.06
N GLN A 611 1.01 28.55 -33.85
CA GLN A 611 1.43 27.19 -33.48
C GLN A 611 0.28 26.18 -33.61
N GLN A 612 -0.89 26.51 -33.06
CA GLN A 612 -2.08 25.65 -33.14
C GLN A 612 -2.51 25.39 -34.59
N MET A 613 -2.42 26.40 -35.45
CA MET A 613 -2.75 26.23 -36.87
C MET A 613 -1.73 25.36 -37.62
N LEU A 614 -0.44 25.47 -37.30
CA LEU A 614 0.61 24.65 -37.92
C LEU A 614 0.53 23.19 -37.45
N GLU A 615 0.21 22.96 -36.17
CA GLU A 615 0.01 21.61 -35.60
C GLU A 615 -1.24 20.94 -36.19
N GLY A 616 -2.32 21.70 -36.36
CA GLY A 616 -3.54 21.23 -37.04
C GLY A 616 -3.34 20.90 -38.52
N LEU A 617 -2.49 21.64 -39.23
CA LEU A 617 -2.10 21.36 -40.61
C LEU A 617 -1.30 20.05 -40.75
N GLN A 618 -0.49 19.70 -39.75
CA GLN A 618 0.32 18.47 -39.74
C GLN A 618 -0.53 17.23 -39.40
N MET A 619 -1.62 17.40 -38.63
CA MET A 619 -2.55 16.32 -38.27
C MET A 619 -3.69 16.10 -39.26
N ALA A 620 -3.94 17.04 -40.19
CA ALA A 620 -4.94 16.90 -41.23
C ALA A 620 -4.46 15.97 -42.36
N GLN A 621 -4.49 14.66 -42.12
CA GLN A 621 -4.26 13.64 -43.15
C GLN A 621 -5.55 13.45 -43.97
N PRO A 622 -5.50 13.51 -45.32
CA PRO A 622 -6.70 13.36 -46.15
C PRO A 622 -7.12 11.88 -46.15
N GLY A 623 -8.16 11.54 -45.40
CA GLY A 623 -8.65 10.16 -45.34
C GLY A 623 -9.88 9.91 -44.45
N GLN A 624 -10.20 10.81 -43.52
CA GLN A 624 -11.40 10.73 -42.70
C GLN A 624 -12.27 11.95 -42.94
N SER A 625 -13.17 11.86 -43.91
CA SER A 625 -14.13 12.93 -44.23
C SER A 625 -15.49 12.31 -44.49
N GLY A 626 -16.03 11.70 -43.44
CA GLY A 626 -17.42 11.26 -43.34
C GLY A 626 -18.05 11.60 -41.97
N GLU A 627 -17.23 11.64 -40.92
CA GLU A 627 -17.66 11.95 -39.54
C GLU A 627 -17.64 13.46 -39.19
N SER A 628 -16.78 14.25 -39.84
CA SER A 628 -16.55 15.66 -39.49
C SER A 628 -17.75 16.58 -39.76
N ASP A 629 -18.62 16.28 -40.71
CA ASP A 629 -19.69 17.19 -41.12
C ASP A 629 -20.90 17.15 -40.16
N MET A 630 -21.13 15.99 -39.51
CA MET A 630 -22.21 15.81 -38.53
C MET A 630 -21.79 16.31 -37.15
N GLU A 631 -20.51 16.15 -36.78
CA GLU A 631 -19.93 16.72 -35.57
C GLU A 631 -19.91 18.26 -35.63
N GLN A 632 -19.68 18.85 -36.81
CA GLN A 632 -19.81 20.29 -37.03
C GLN A 632 -21.25 20.79 -36.83
N ALA A 633 -22.26 20.05 -37.31
CA ALA A 633 -23.66 20.42 -37.10
C ALA A 633 -24.07 20.37 -35.62
N LEU A 634 -23.61 19.35 -34.87
CA LEU A 634 -23.82 19.27 -33.42
C LEU A 634 -23.09 20.37 -32.65
N ASN A 635 -21.87 20.73 -33.07
CA ASN A 635 -21.12 21.84 -32.49
C ASN A 635 -21.81 23.19 -32.76
N GLU A 636 -22.31 23.42 -33.98
CA GLU A 636 -23.04 24.64 -34.31
C GLU A 636 -24.37 24.73 -33.56
N LEU A 637 -25.09 23.61 -33.40
CA LEU A 637 -26.28 23.52 -32.56
C LEU A 637 -25.98 23.77 -31.07
N GLY A 638 -24.86 23.24 -30.58
CA GLY A 638 -24.36 23.51 -29.22
C GLY A 638 -24.05 24.99 -28.98
N ASP A 639 -23.44 25.66 -29.96
CA ASP A 639 -23.21 27.11 -29.93
C ASP A 639 -24.51 27.92 -29.93
N MET A 640 -25.52 27.49 -30.70
CA MET A 640 -26.83 28.13 -30.71
C MET A 640 -27.56 27.98 -29.37
N ILE A 641 -27.51 26.80 -28.75
CA ILE A 641 -28.07 26.56 -27.41
C ILE A 641 -27.40 27.49 -26.39
N ARG A 642 -26.07 27.62 -26.41
CA ARG A 642 -25.33 28.54 -25.53
C ARG A 642 -25.76 30.00 -25.73
N LYS A 643 -25.83 30.46 -26.99
CA LYS A 643 -26.23 31.84 -27.32
C LYS A 643 -27.68 32.13 -26.97
N GLN A 644 -28.60 31.20 -27.20
CA GLN A 644 -30.01 31.32 -26.83
C GLN A 644 -30.18 31.37 -25.31
N GLN A 645 -29.38 30.62 -24.53
CA GLN A 645 -29.38 30.69 -23.07
C GLN A 645 -28.89 32.05 -22.57
N GLN A 646 -27.79 32.56 -23.14
CA GLN A 646 -27.30 33.90 -22.83
C GLN A 646 -28.32 34.99 -23.19
N LEU A 647 -28.98 34.85 -24.33
CA LEU A 647 -30.02 35.79 -24.78
C LEU A 647 -31.21 35.78 -23.81
N ARG A 648 -31.71 34.59 -23.43
CA ARG A 648 -32.78 34.46 -22.42
C ARG A 648 -32.42 35.10 -21.09
N ASP A 649 -31.20 34.90 -20.62
CA ASP A 649 -30.74 35.49 -19.37
C ASP A 649 -30.62 37.03 -19.47
N LYS A 650 -30.27 37.57 -20.65
CA LYS A 650 -30.33 39.02 -20.93
C LYS A 650 -31.77 39.52 -20.98
N THR A 651 -32.69 38.81 -21.65
CA THR A 651 -34.13 39.14 -21.69
C THR A 651 -34.73 39.18 -20.28
N TYR A 652 -34.37 38.22 -19.43
CA TYR A 652 -34.84 38.16 -18.05
C TYR A 652 -34.34 39.34 -17.21
N LYS A 653 -33.04 39.69 -17.33
CA LYS A 653 -32.46 40.86 -16.67
C LYS A 653 -33.10 42.17 -17.16
N GLN A 654 -33.22 42.33 -18.47
CA GLN A 654 -33.82 43.51 -19.08
C GLN A 654 -35.31 43.65 -18.71
N GLY A 655 -36.03 42.52 -18.59
CA GLY A 655 -37.39 42.47 -18.08
C GLY A 655 -37.50 42.92 -16.62
N GLN A 656 -36.59 42.47 -15.74
CA GLN A 656 -36.54 42.92 -14.34
C GLN A 656 -36.24 44.42 -14.22
N ASP A 657 -35.26 44.91 -15.00
CA ASP A 657 -34.89 46.33 -15.02
C ASP A 657 -36.04 47.18 -15.56
N SER A 658 -36.75 46.71 -16.60
CA SER A 658 -37.93 47.40 -17.14
C SER A 658 -39.11 47.46 -16.17
N ARG A 659 -39.32 46.42 -15.32
CA ARG A 659 -40.31 46.48 -14.23
C ARG A 659 -39.90 47.46 -13.13
N ARG A 660 -38.61 47.50 -12.81
CA ARG A 660 -38.04 48.39 -11.80
C ARG A 660 -38.10 49.86 -12.23
N ASP A 661 -37.92 50.13 -13.51
CA ASP A 661 -38.00 51.48 -14.09
C ASP A 661 -39.45 51.96 -14.30
N ARG A 662 -40.40 51.05 -14.61
CA ARG A 662 -41.85 51.35 -14.57
C ARG A 662 -42.33 51.74 -13.17
N GLN A 663 -41.77 51.13 -12.11
CA GLN A 663 -42.06 51.54 -10.72
C GLN A 663 -41.45 52.90 -10.32
N ARG A 664 -40.45 53.38 -11.06
CA ARG A 664 -39.77 54.66 -10.82
C ARG A 664 -40.19 55.79 -11.77
N GLY A 665 -41.14 55.54 -12.67
CA GLY A 665 -41.67 56.55 -13.60
C GLY A 665 -40.67 57.05 -14.65
N LYS A 666 -39.59 56.31 -14.92
CA LYS A 666 -38.61 56.65 -15.95
C LYS A 666 -38.89 55.85 -17.22
N GLN A 667 -39.20 56.56 -18.29
CA GLN A 667 -39.58 56.00 -19.59
C GLN A 667 -38.36 55.98 -20.52
N GLN A 668 -37.43 55.05 -20.28
CA GLN A 668 -36.23 54.87 -21.10
C GLN A 668 -35.91 53.37 -21.19
N GLY A 669 -36.76 52.61 -21.89
CA GLY A 669 -36.66 51.14 -21.99
C GLY A 669 -36.90 50.54 -23.38
N ASP A 670 -37.16 51.36 -24.41
CA ASP A 670 -37.52 50.84 -25.76
C ASP A 670 -36.31 50.42 -26.61
N GLN A 671 -35.12 51.01 -26.41
CA GLN A 671 -33.95 50.70 -27.26
C GLN A 671 -33.32 49.34 -26.95
N SER A 672 -33.26 48.94 -25.68
CA SER A 672 -32.65 47.68 -25.25
C SER A 672 -33.46 46.44 -25.62
N MET A 673 -34.79 46.57 -25.79
CA MET A 673 -35.65 45.46 -26.26
C MET A 673 -35.52 45.21 -27.76
N SER A 674 -35.25 46.26 -28.55
CA SER A 674 -34.99 46.16 -30.00
C SER A 674 -33.70 45.37 -30.31
N ASP A 675 -32.65 45.60 -29.52
CA ASP A 675 -31.37 44.87 -29.68
C ASP A 675 -31.52 43.37 -29.36
N LEU A 676 -32.32 43.04 -28.33
CA LEU A 676 -32.62 41.65 -27.98
C LEU A 676 -33.47 40.96 -29.07
N GLN A 677 -34.37 41.70 -29.72
CA GLN A 677 -35.16 41.19 -30.83
C GLN A 677 -34.26 40.86 -32.05
N GLN A 678 -33.30 41.73 -32.39
CA GLN A 678 -32.35 41.46 -33.47
C GLN A 678 -31.47 40.23 -33.18
N ASP A 679 -30.97 40.11 -31.94
CA ASP A 679 -30.20 38.93 -31.52
C ASP A 679 -31.03 37.65 -31.65
N GLN A 680 -32.33 37.69 -31.29
CA GLN A 680 -33.23 36.55 -31.43
C GLN A 680 -33.47 36.16 -32.89
N GLN A 681 -33.60 37.15 -33.76
CA GLN A 681 -33.87 36.96 -35.18
C GLN A 681 -32.63 36.41 -35.92
N ALA A 682 -31.43 36.88 -35.55
CA ALA A 682 -30.17 36.35 -36.07
C ALA A 682 -29.94 34.88 -35.66
N LEU A 683 -30.36 34.49 -34.45
CA LEU A 683 -30.31 33.10 -33.98
C LEU A 683 -31.28 32.21 -34.76
N ARG A 684 -32.49 32.68 -35.00
CA ARG A 684 -33.50 31.99 -35.80
C ARG A 684 -33.03 31.77 -37.24
N ASP A 685 -32.46 32.80 -37.87
CA ASP A 685 -31.94 32.71 -39.24
C ASP A 685 -30.79 31.69 -39.37
N ARG A 686 -29.96 31.55 -38.32
CA ARG A 686 -28.89 30.54 -38.29
C ARG A 686 -29.44 29.13 -38.14
N LEU A 687 -30.45 28.92 -37.29
CA LEU A 687 -31.15 27.64 -37.14
C LEU A 687 -31.80 27.21 -38.46
N LYS A 688 -32.46 28.14 -39.17
CA LYS A 688 -33.09 27.88 -40.46
C LYS A 688 -32.08 27.51 -41.55
N LYS A 689 -30.92 28.17 -41.59
CA LYS A 689 -29.83 27.78 -42.50
C LYS A 689 -29.31 26.37 -42.24
N LEU A 690 -29.15 26.01 -40.97
CA LEU A 690 -28.72 24.67 -40.56
C LEU A 690 -29.78 23.62 -40.95
N GLN A 691 -31.07 23.92 -40.77
CA GLN A 691 -32.18 23.07 -41.21
C GLN A 691 -32.22 22.90 -42.75
N ASP A 692 -32.02 23.99 -43.50
CA ASP A 692 -31.94 23.97 -44.97
C ASP A 692 -30.74 23.16 -45.49
N GLU A 693 -29.59 23.25 -44.81
CA GLU A 693 -28.39 22.49 -45.15
C GLU A 693 -28.57 20.99 -44.90
N MET A 694 -29.25 20.62 -43.81
CA MET A 694 -29.63 19.23 -43.53
C MET A 694 -30.70 18.69 -44.48
N ALA A 695 -31.68 19.51 -44.85
CA ALA A 695 -32.73 19.14 -45.81
C ALA A 695 -32.14 18.90 -47.21
N LYS A 696 -31.22 19.75 -47.66
CA LYS A 696 -30.51 19.59 -48.94
C LYS A 696 -29.63 18.35 -49.00
N ARG A 697 -29.14 17.86 -47.85
CA ARG A 697 -28.31 16.65 -47.73
C ARG A 697 -29.12 15.35 -47.57
N GLY A 698 -30.46 15.41 -47.56
CA GLY A 698 -31.34 14.23 -47.55
C GLY A 698 -31.50 13.53 -46.19
N LEU A 699 -31.07 14.16 -45.09
CA LEU A 699 -31.10 13.60 -43.74
C LEU A 699 -32.45 13.78 -43.02
N ALA A 700 -33.30 14.70 -43.48
CA ALA A 700 -34.58 15.02 -42.85
C ALA A 700 -35.73 14.02 -43.15
N GLN A 701 -35.52 13.02 -44.01
CA GLN A 701 -36.62 12.23 -44.57
C GLN A 701 -36.30 10.74 -44.71
N LYS A 702 -35.87 10.10 -43.62
CA LYS A 702 -35.71 8.62 -43.57
C LYS A 702 -36.53 7.92 -42.48
N GLY A 703 -37.48 8.62 -41.85
CA GLY A 703 -38.35 8.09 -40.78
C GLY A 703 -39.76 7.65 -41.18
N GLN A 704 -40.24 7.90 -42.40
CA GLN A 704 -41.61 7.51 -42.80
C GLN A 704 -41.65 7.01 -44.24
N LYS A 705 -41.54 5.69 -44.42
CA LYS A 705 -42.14 4.98 -45.56
C LYS A 705 -42.36 3.51 -45.21
N GLY A 706 -43.20 3.29 -44.19
CA GLY A 706 -43.88 2.02 -43.97
C GLY A 706 -45.32 2.10 -44.50
N GLN A 707 -45.57 1.41 -45.61
CA GLN A 707 -46.86 0.82 -45.98
C GLN A 707 -48.15 1.70 -45.92
N LYS A 708 -48.55 2.27 -47.07
CA LYS A 708 -49.96 2.28 -47.51
C LYS A 708 -50.06 2.59 -49.01
N GLY A 709 -50.90 1.83 -49.69
CA GLY A 709 -50.97 1.73 -51.15
C GLY A 709 -51.74 2.85 -51.86
N GLN A 710 -51.57 2.82 -53.19
CA GLN A 710 -52.38 3.35 -54.30
C GLN A 710 -53.05 4.74 -54.17
N PRO A 711 -52.80 5.65 -55.14
CA PRO A 711 -53.54 6.89 -55.27
C PRO A 711 -54.87 6.65 -55.99
N GLY A 712 -55.98 6.93 -55.31
CA GLY A 712 -57.34 6.91 -55.85
C GLY A 712 -58.04 8.26 -55.60
N GLU A 713 -58.62 8.75 -56.69
CA GLU A 713 -59.52 9.89 -56.96
C GLU A 713 -60.23 10.70 -55.85
N GLN A 714 -60.30 12.00 -56.16
CA GLN A 714 -61.34 13.03 -55.90
C GLN A 714 -62.53 12.73 -54.95
N GLY A 715 -62.75 13.65 -54.00
CA GLY A 715 -64.02 13.81 -53.26
C GLY A 715 -64.06 15.12 -52.45
N GLN A 716 -65.22 15.78 -52.45
CA GLN A 716 -65.56 17.15 -51.98
C GLN A 716 -65.42 17.47 -50.47
N PRO A 717 -65.45 18.77 -50.09
CA PRO A 717 -65.35 19.22 -48.70
C PRO A 717 -66.69 19.11 -47.96
N GLY A 718 -66.68 18.47 -46.79
CA GLY A 718 -67.82 18.34 -45.88
C GLY A 718 -67.51 18.93 -44.51
N GLN A 719 -68.49 19.65 -43.97
CA GLN A 719 -68.44 20.58 -42.84
C GLN A 719 -68.94 19.91 -41.54
N ASN A 720 -68.37 20.37 -40.40
CA ASN A 720 -68.76 20.23 -38.99
C ASN A 720 -68.33 18.99 -38.17
N GLY A 721 -67.69 19.27 -37.02
CA GLY A 721 -67.58 18.39 -35.86
C GLY A 721 -66.40 18.72 -34.93
N ASP A 722 -66.61 19.64 -33.98
CA ASP A 722 -65.72 19.88 -32.84
C ASP A 722 -65.55 18.61 -31.97
N GLN A 723 -64.30 18.20 -31.69
CA GLN A 723 -63.81 17.76 -30.38
C GLN A 723 -62.35 17.26 -30.45
N ASP A 724 -61.59 17.66 -29.44
CA ASP A 724 -60.29 17.15 -29.01
C ASP A 724 -59.05 17.50 -29.86
N ALA A 725 -58.56 18.72 -29.63
CA ALA A 725 -57.16 19.07 -29.82
C ALA A 725 -56.30 18.38 -28.75
N ASP A 726 -55.98 17.11 -28.96
CA ASP A 726 -54.76 16.51 -28.42
C ASP A 726 -53.69 16.65 -29.51
N GLN A 727 -52.90 17.72 -29.40
CA GLN A 727 -51.77 18.01 -30.29
C GLN A 727 -50.70 16.93 -30.09
N GLY A 728 -50.80 15.88 -30.90
CA GLY A 728 -49.65 15.09 -31.30
C GLY A 728 -48.72 15.90 -32.20
N ASP A 729 -48.08 16.93 -31.66
CA ASP A 729 -46.96 17.63 -32.29
C ASP A 729 -45.67 16.86 -31.99
N ASP A 730 -45.49 15.72 -32.67
CA ASP A 730 -44.17 15.10 -32.84
C ASP A 730 -43.56 15.53 -34.19
N ASP A 731 -43.68 16.82 -34.49
CA ASP A 731 -42.92 17.48 -35.56
C ASP A 731 -41.50 17.78 -35.05
N GLY A 732 -40.50 17.63 -35.91
CA GLY A 732 -39.09 17.55 -35.54
C GLY A 732 -38.63 18.65 -34.57
N GLY A 733 -37.87 18.29 -33.53
CA GLY A 733 -37.49 19.20 -32.44
C GLY A 733 -36.77 20.50 -32.86
N LEU A 734 -36.22 20.57 -34.07
CA LEU A 734 -35.65 21.79 -34.64
C LEU A 734 -36.69 22.73 -35.26
N ASP A 735 -37.81 22.21 -35.75
CA ASP A 735 -38.93 23.01 -36.29
C ASP A 735 -39.73 23.68 -35.17
N ALA A 736 -39.99 22.94 -34.10
CA ALA A 736 -40.55 23.49 -32.86
C ALA A 736 -39.63 24.58 -32.24
N ALA A 737 -38.31 24.46 -32.42
CA ALA A 737 -37.37 25.49 -31.99
C ALA A 737 -37.47 26.77 -32.84
N ASP A 738 -37.64 26.65 -34.17
CA ASP A 738 -37.87 27.82 -35.05
C ASP A 738 -39.16 28.56 -34.69
N GLY A 739 -40.26 27.83 -34.46
CA GLY A 739 -41.54 28.39 -34.02
C GLY A 739 -41.41 29.16 -32.70
N ALA A 740 -40.83 28.53 -31.68
CA ALA A 740 -40.65 29.16 -30.37
C ALA A 740 -39.67 30.35 -30.38
N MET A 741 -38.65 30.35 -31.26
CA MET A 741 -37.79 31.53 -31.48
C MET A 741 -38.53 32.66 -32.20
N GLY A 742 -39.46 32.33 -33.09
CA GLY A 742 -40.35 33.30 -33.74
C GLY A 742 -41.30 33.98 -32.77
N ASP A 743 -41.88 33.21 -31.84
CA ASP A 743 -42.75 33.72 -30.78
C ASP A 743 -41.98 34.62 -29.82
N ALA A 744 -40.77 34.21 -29.44
CA ALA A 744 -39.86 35.03 -28.64
C ALA A 744 -39.53 36.36 -29.32
N GLY A 745 -39.22 36.35 -30.62
CA GLY A 745 -38.95 37.57 -31.39
C GLY A 745 -40.16 38.50 -31.47
N SER A 746 -41.37 37.95 -31.60
CA SER A 746 -42.62 38.71 -31.60
C SER A 746 -42.89 39.36 -30.24
N GLN A 747 -42.74 38.60 -29.15
CA GLN A 747 -42.93 39.09 -27.79
C GLN A 747 -41.89 40.12 -27.37
N LEU A 748 -40.63 39.99 -27.82
CA LEU A 748 -39.61 41.03 -27.65
C LEU A 748 -40.00 42.32 -28.39
N GLY A 749 -40.55 42.20 -29.61
CA GLY A 749 -41.05 43.34 -30.40
C GLY A 749 -42.27 44.04 -29.79
N GLU A 750 -43.08 43.31 -29.03
CA GLU A 750 -44.22 43.84 -28.27
C GLU A 750 -43.82 44.40 -26.89
N GLY A 751 -42.53 44.35 -26.53
CA GLY A 751 -42.04 44.78 -25.21
C GLY A 751 -42.42 43.83 -24.06
N ASN A 752 -42.84 42.60 -24.38
CA ASN A 752 -43.20 41.55 -23.43
C ASN A 752 -42.00 40.64 -23.14
N ALA A 753 -41.10 41.11 -22.26
CA ALA A 753 -39.93 40.35 -21.85
C ALA A 753 -40.27 39.02 -21.13
N ASP A 754 -41.39 38.96 -20.42
CA ASP A 754 -41.79 37.78 -19.65
C ASP A 754 -42.26 36.65 -20.56
N GLY A 755 -43.14 36.98 -21.51
CA GLY A 755 -43.53 36.03 -22.56
C GLY A 755 -42.32 35.58 -23.37
N ALA A 756 -41.43 36.53 -23.73
CA ALA A 756 -40.22 36.22 -24.49
C ALA A 756 -39.31 35.21 -23.77
N VAL A 757 -39.08 35.35 -22.46
CA VAL A 757 -38.29 34.39 -21.69
C VAL A 757 -38.90 32.98 -21.73
N ASP A 758 -40.22 32.88 -21.67
CA ASP A 758 -40.93 31.59 -21.73
C ASP A 758 -40.78 30.94 -23.12
N SER A 759 -40.97 31.71 -24.20
CA SER A 759 -40.79 31.22 -25.57
C SER A 759 -39.32 30.87 -25.89
N GLN A 760 -38.37 31.65 -25.36
CA GLN A 760 -36.94 31.33 -25.43
C GLN A 760 -36.60 30.05 -24.66
N GLY A 761 -37.29 29.77 -23.55
CA GLY A 761 -37.20 28.53 -22.80
C GLY A 761 -37.70 27.32 -23.60
N LYS A 762 -38.84 27.46 -24.29
CA LYS A 762 -39.37 26.42 -25.20
C LYS A 762 -38.42 26.15 -26.37
N ALA A 763 -37.84 27.20 -26.96
CA ALA A 763 -36.83 27.06 -28.02
C ALA A 763 -35.58 26.31 -27.55
N LEU A 764 -35.11 26.58 -26.33
CA LEU A 764 -33.97 25.87 -25.74
C LEU A 764 -34.27 24.38 -25.52
N ASP A 765 -35.46 24.06 -25.02
CA ASP A 765 -35.87 22.67 -24.80
C ASP A 765 -36.01 21.90 -26.13
N ALA A 766 -36.61 22.55 -27.14
CA ALA A 766 -36.75 22.01 -28.47
C ALA A 766 -35.39 21.75 -29.16
N MET A 767 -34.44 22.69 -29.07
CA MET A 767 -33.07 22.48 -29.59
C MET A 767 -32.32 21.35 -28.89
N ARG A 768 -32.49 21.19 -27.57
CA ARG A 768 -31.89 20.07 -26.82
C ARG A 768 -32.47 18.73 -27.25
N LYS A 769 -33.79 18.65 -27.42
CA LYS A 769 -34.47 17.47 -27.97
C LYS A 769 -34.02 17.17 -29.41
N GLY A 770 -33.84 18.21 -30.23
CA GLY A 770 -33.28 18.09 -31.59
C GLY A 770 -31.85 17.54 -31.60
N ALA A 771 -30.99 18.02 -30.70
CA ALA A 771 -29.64 17.51 -30.53
C ALA A 771 -29.61 16.05 -30.03
N GLN A 772 -30.48 15.69 -29.07
CA GLN A 772 -30.61 14.33 -28.56
C GLN A 772 -31.09 13.36 -29.64
N LYS A 773 -32.16 13.70 -30.38
CA LYS A 773 -32.63 12.87 -31.51
C LYS A 773 -31.55 12.70 -32.59
N MET A 774 -30.72 13.72 -32.82
CA MET A 774 -29.58 13.63 -33.75
C MET A 774 -28.46 12.72 -33.23
N ALA A 775 -28.15 12.78 -31.94
CA ALA A 775 -27.19 11.88 -31.29
C ALA A 775 -27.70 10.42 -31.21
N GLU A 776 -29.00 10.22 -31.00
CA GLU A 776 -29.64 8.90 -31.00
C GLU A 776 -29.67 8.27 -32.39
N ALA A 777 -29.94 9.08 -33.43
CA ALA A 777 -29.85 8.64 -34.83
C ALA A 777 -28.42 8.22 -35.20
N MET A 778 -27.40 8.85 -34.60
CA MET A 778 -26.00 8.46 -34.74
C MET A 778 -25.73 7.09 -34.11
N GLN A 779 -26.28 6.85 -32.91
CA GLN A 779 -26.08 5.58 -32.18
C GLN A 779 -26.78 4.38 -32.83
N GLN A 780 -27.84 4.60 -33.63
CA GLN A 780 -28.52 3.54 -34.41
C GLN A 780 -27.91 3.29 -35.81
N GLY A 781 -27.04 4.18 -36.30
CA GLY A 781 -26.41 4.07 -37.62
C GLY A 781 -25.28 3.04 -37.72
N ASP A 782 -24.71 2.62 -36.59
CA ASP A 782 -23.59 1.65 -36.51
C ASP A 782 -24.06 0.18 -36.40
N GLY A 783 -25.35 -0.10 -36.59
CA GLY A 783 -25.95 -1.41 -36.31
C GLY A 783 -26.17 -2.36 -37.50
N ASP A 784 -26.08 -1.90 -38.76
CA ASP A 784 -26.47 -2.73 -39.91
C ASP A 784 -25.45 -2.66 -41.06
N GLY A 785 -24.53 -3.63 -41.10
CA GLY A 785 -23.61 -3.78 -42.23
C GLY A 785 -22.58 -4.92 -42.12
N GLN A 786 -22.94 -6.10 -42.63
CA GLN A 786 -22.07 -7.09 -43.32
C GLN A 786 -21.45 -8.24 -42.50
N GLY A 787 -21.88 -9.49 -42.81
CA GLY A 787 -21.12 -10.71 -42.49
C GLY A 787 -21.93 -12.01 -42.43
N ASP A 788 -22.44 -12.50 -43.57
CA ASP A 788 -22.97 -13.86 -43.74
C ASP A 788 -21.90 -14.94 -43.46
N GLY A 789 -22.19 -15.91 -42.60
CA GLY A 789 -21.35 -17.08 -42.31
C GLY A 789 -22.07 -18.08 -41.38
N PRO A 790 -22.25 -19.36 -41.77
CA PRO A 790 -23.12 -20.28 -41.06
C PRO A 790 -22.38 -21.04 -39.94
N GLY A 791 -22.94 -21.08 -38.72
CA GLY A 791 -22.53 -22.09 -37.74
C GLY A 791 -22.74 -21.73 -36.27
N ASN A 792 -23.68 -22.44 -35.65
CA ASN A 792 -23.86 -22.72 -34.22
C ASN A 792 -24.32 -21.60 -33.25
N ARG A 793 -25.62 -21.70 -32.95
CA ARG A 793 -26.33 -21.12 -31.81
C ARG A 793 -26.54 -22.20 -30.74
N ALA A 794 -26.10 -21.95 -29.50
CA ALA A 794 -26.59 -22.56 -28.26
C ALA A 794 -26.05 -21.73 -27.06
N GLY A 795 -26.79 -21.23 -26.08
CA GLY A 795 -28.23 -21.17 -25.84
C GLY A 795 -28.50 -19.98 -24.91
N ARG A 796 -29.59 -19.26 -25.15
CA ARG A 796 -30.11 -18.16 -24.32
C ARG A 796 -31.44 -18.64 -23.74
N GLN A 797 -31.49 -18.88 -22.43
CA GLN A 797 -32.74 -19.04 -21.70
C GLN A 797 -33.11 -17.70 -21.06
N GLN A 798 -34.37 -17.36 -21.28
CA GLN A 798 -35.08 -16.13 -20.97
C GLN A 798 -35.52 -16.10 -19.50
N SER A 799 -35.39 -14.97 -18.83
CA SER A 799 -36.34 -14.55 -17.78
C SER A 799 -36.28 -13.03 -17.60
N GLY A 800 -37.39 -12.37 -17.92
CA GLY A 800 -37.68 -11.03 -17.47
C GLY A 800 -37.94 -11.02 -15.96
N GLY A 801 -37.64 -9.90 -15.33
CA GLY A 801 -37.90 -9.63 -13.92
C GLY A 801 -37.42 -8.24 -13.58
N GLU A 802 -38.37 -7.32 -13.43
CA GLU A 802 -38.19 -5.99 -12.86
C GLU A 802 -37.40 -6.07 -11.55
N ARG A 803 -36.29 -5.31 -11.46
CA ARG A 803 -35.48 -5.21 -10.23
C ARG A 803 -35.57 -3.79 -9.67
N THR A 804 -36.61 -3.59 -8.87
CA THR A 804 -36.76 -2.46 -7.95
C THR A 804 -36.42 -2.95 -6.54
N ASP A 805 -35.64 -2.20 -5.76
CA ASP A 805 -35.35 -2.53 -4.36
C ASP A 805 -36.65 -2.50 -3.51
N PRO A 806 -36.87 -3.34 -2.48
CA PRO A 806 -38.03 -3.34 -1.55
C PRO A 806 -38.52 -2.01 -0.94
N LEU A 807 -37.90 -0.87 -1.23
CA LEU A 807 -38.40 0.48 -0.94
C LEU A 807 -38.80 1.27 -2.21
N GLY A 808 -38.99 0.61 -3.36
CA GLY A 808 -39.57 1.20 -4.56
C GLY A 808 -38.63 2.11 -5.37
N ARG A 809 -37.30 1.99 -5.22
CA ARG A 809 -36.33 2.82 -5.97
C ARG A 809 -35.71 2.05 -7.15
N PRO A 810 -35.63 2.65 -8.36
CA PRO A 810 -34.95 2.03 -9.50
C PRO A 810 -33.43 2.08 -9.33
N LEU A 811 -32.76 0.94 -9.53
CA LEU A 811 -31.30 0.85 -9.57
C LEU A 811 -30.80 1.44 -10.91
N HIS A 812 -30.02 2.52 -10.85
CA HIS A 812 -29.36 3.09 -12.03
C HIS A 812 -28.21 2.19 -12.48
N GLY A 813 -28.34 1.63 -13.69
CA GLY A 813 -27.29 0.94 -14.39
C GLY A 813 -26.51 1.91 -15.28
N ARG A 814 -25.25 2.14 -14.90
CA ARG A 814 -24.09 2.40 -15.77
C ARG A 814 -24.33 3.27 -17.01
N GLU A 815 -24.33 4.58 -16.82
CA GLU A 815 -23.99 5.55 -17.87
C GLU A 815 -22.48 5.81 -17.85
N PHE A 816 -21.83 5.68 -19.01
CA PHE A 816 -20.54 6.30 -19.29
C PHE A 816 -20.77 7.82 -19.28
N GLY A 817 -20.60 8.44 -18.12
CA GLY A 817 -20.52 9.88 -17.98
C GLY A 817 -19.06 10.30 -17.97
N ASP A 818 -18.69 11.11 -18.95
CA ASP A 818 -17.47 11.92 -18.96
C ASP A 818 -17.37 12.75 -17.67
N ASP A 819 -16.60 12.27 -16.70
CA ASP A 819 -16.21 13.05 -15.53
C ASP A 819 -14.94 13.85 -15.84
N TYR A 820 -15.03 14.74 -16.83
CA TYR A 820 -14.09 15.86 -17.02
C TYR A 820 -14.59 17.11 -16.30
N THR A 821 -15.20 16.95 -15.12
CA THR A 821 -15.45 18.04 -14.18
C THR A 821 -14.30 18.22 -13.19
N VAL A 822 -13.06 18.23 -13.69
CA VAL A 822 -12.10 19.19 -13.14
C VAL A 822 -12.57 20.55 -13.63
N LYS A 823 -13.29 21.27 -12.75
CA LYS A 823 -13.55 22.70 -12.93
C LYS A 823 -12.21 23.40 -13.13
N ILE A 824 -11.82 23.63 -14.37
CA ILE A 824 -10.82 24.64 -14.71
C ILE A 824 -11.50 25.97 -14.36
N PRO A 825 -11.01 26.73 -13.37
CA PRO A 825 -11.66 27.96 -12.97
C PRO A 825 -11.65 28.95 -14.14
N GLY A 826 -12.82 29.45 -14.53
CA GLY A 826 -12.91 30.53 -15.51
C GLY A 826 -12.31 31.83 -14.95
N GLU A 827 -11.95 32.78 -15.82
CA GLU A 827 -11.37 34.10 -15.48
C GLU A 827 -12.14 34.87 -14.39
N ILE A 828 -13.43 34.56 -14.19
CA ILE A 828 -14.28 35.16 -13.16
C ILE A 828 -13.86 34.75 -11.74
N ASP A 829 -13.30 33.55 -11.54
CA ASP A 829 -12.85 33.08 -10.24
C ASP A 829 -11.50 33.67 -9.85
N VAL A 830 -10.61 33.97 -10.80
CA VAL A 830 -9.32 34.65 -10.54
C VAL A 830 -9.55 36.07 -10.04
N GLN A 831 -10.50 36.81 -10.61
CA GLN A 831 -10.86 38.14 -10.12
C GLN A 831 -11.53 38.12 -8.74
N ARG A 832 -12.25 37.05 -8.42
CA ARG A 832 -12.89 36.86 -7.11
C ARG A 832 -11.87 36.51 -6.04
N VAL A 833 -10.93 35.63 -6.35
CA VAL A 833 -9.79 35.29 -5.49
C VAL A 833 -8.93 36.53 -5.25
N ARG A 834 -8.68 37.36 -6.27
CA ARG A 834 -7.92 38.61 -6.12
C ARG A 834 -8.61 39.62 -5.19
N ARG A 835 -9.94 39.75 -5.29
CA ARG A 835 -10.74 40.57 -4.36
C ARG A 835 -10.70 40.03 -2.93
N ILE A 836 -10.74 38.71 -2.75
CA ILE A 836 -10.65 38.08 -1.43
C ILE A 836 -9.27 38.31 -0.81
N LEU A 837 -8.18 38.13 -1.59
CA LEU A 837 -6.81 38.36 -1.11
C LEU A 837 -6.55 39.83 -0.79
N GLU A 838 -7.06 40.78 -1.58
CA GLU A 838 -6.99 42.21 -1.27
C GLU A 838 -7.74 42.55 0.01
N GLU A 839 -8.90 41.93 0.24
CA GLU A 839 -9.68 42.18 1.44
C GLU A 839 -9.07 41.55 2.69
N LEU A 840 -8.45 40.36 2.57
CA LEU A 840 -7.68 39.75 3.65
C LEU A 840 -6.43 40.59 4.00
N ARG A 841 -5.68 41.08 3.01
CA ARG A 841 -4.54 41.99 3.24
C ARG A 841 -4.97 43.32 3.86
N ARG A 842 -6.11 43.87 3.44
CA ARG A 842 -6.69 45.08 4.04
C ARG A 842 -7.08 44.87 5.50
N ARG A 843 -7.64 43.71 5.84
CA ARG A 843 -8.03 43.38 7.23
C ARG A 843 -6.83 43.06 8.12
N LEU A 844 -5.78 42.45 7.57
CA LEU A 844 -4.51 42.23 8.27
C LEU A 844 -3.80 43.55 8.63
N GLY A 845 -3.94 44.57 7.78
CA GLY A 845 -3.36 45.91 8.00
C GLY A 845 -4.13 46.82 8.97
N ASP A 846 -5.24 46.36 9.57
CA ASP A 846 -6.05 47.13 10.51
C ASP A 846 -5.69 46.77 11.97
N PRO A 847 -4.93 47.62 12.68
CA PRO A 847 -4.44 47.32 14.04
C PRO A 847 -5.54 47.36 15.11
N SER A 848 -6.78 47.74 14.76
CA SER A 848 -7.91 47.77 15.69
C SER A 848 -8.61 46.42 15.87
N ARG A 849 -8.21 45.39 15.11
CA ARG A 849 -8.84 44.06 15.15
C ARG A 849 -8.29 43.15 16.25
N PRO A 850 -9.11 42.19 16.76
CA PRO A 850 -8.65 41.22 17.75
C PRO A 850 -7.49 40.37 17.23
N GLN A 851 -6.48 40.11 18.06
CA GLN A 851 -5.29 39.32 17.68
C GLN A 851 -5.63 37.93 17.13
N ILE A 852 -6.66 37.28 17.66
CA ILE A 852 -7.08 35.95 17.20
C ILE A 852 -7.60 35.95 15.75
N GLU A 853 -8.16 37.06 15.30
CA GLU A 853 -8.62 37.22 13.91
C GLU A 853 -7.43 37.49 12.99
N LEU A 854 -6.45 38.27 13.44
CA LEU A 854 -5.21 38.54 12.70
C LEU A 854 -4.39 37.26 12.48
N ASP A 855 -4.21 36.44 13.52
CA ASP A 855 -3.50 35.16 13.44
C ASP A 855 -4.23 34.18 12.49
N TYR A 856 -5.57 34.18 12.52
CA TYR A 856 -6.38 33.36 11.62
C TYR A 856 -6.25 33.82 10.16
N ILE A 857 -6.26 35.13 9.90
CA ILE A 857 -6.07 35.70 8.56
C ILE A 857 -4.64 35.45 8.05
N GLU A 858 -3.62 35.54 8.91
CA GLU A 858 -2.23 35.25 8.56
C GLU A 858 -2.04 33.78 8.18
N ARG A 859 -2.64 32.86 8.93
CA ARG A 859 -2.63 31.43 8.60
C ARG A 859 -3.32 31.15 7.27
N LEU A 860 -4.47 31.78 7.04
CA LEU A 860 -5.20 31.68 5.78
C LEU A 860 -4.37 32.17 4.59
N LEU A 861 -3.65 33.29 4.72
CA LEU A 861 -2.77 33.81 3.67
C LEU A 861 -1.52 32.94 3.43
N LYS A 862 -1.12 32.11 4.38
CA LYS A 862 0.05 31.22 4.27
C LYS A 862 -0.25 29.93 3.51
N ASP A 863 -1.52 29.52 3.49
CA ASP A 863 -2.01 28.32 2.80
C ASP A 863 -2.41 28.61 1.33
N PHE A 864 -2.29 29.87 0.86
CA PHE A 864 -2.60 30.32 -0.51
C PHE A 864 -1.37 30.71 -1.33
#